data_AF-L2G250-F1
#
_entry.id   AF-L2G250-F1
#
_cell.length_a   1.000
_cell.length_b   1.000
_cell.length_c   1.000
_cell.angle_alpha   90.00
_cell.angle_beta   90.00
_cell.angle_gamma   90.00
#
_symmetry.space_group_name_H-M   'P 1'
#
loop_
_entity.id
_entity.type
_entity.pdbx_description
1 polymer ?
#
loop_
_entity_poly.entity_id
_entity_poly.type
_entity_poly.pdbx_seq_one_letter_code
_entity_poly.pdbx_strand_id
1 'polypeptide(L)'
;MAPLPPSLADLYYSYKDSTNYVLGWMRLNCRPSEAVPAEEKLKTTAEIINAAKRVRDLKKEVPRSVLASLADAIKTRQKVLEIVRGLEVSANGQNDADSHRTHAAFIQRLSNVLEILMPLRAANAANSVLSPDEARMMQTSNRFEGLDLLQDVESSDSESNSSDGPLEPSAIEEPAEEVSENKSDSHRELLGYDGIVLEDDDIGEWIELTHFIYEWDSICKVVNDCWVEAAEGKIPILMAAWVSNMAFKQAGQIFERKIPKIVKTYDELVEKWMYHKSKGIDLMFDDDEGLLDQGRGRFANLNGLCHPGEVLQYRRTKGKYKVARREAADRRDPVTIIQPPWAWLQAQEKADVIHDDLAFDMFQESMRLLLENGRGIAGVESFRGPGRACEPLLMLWKEALDEPEKPLSAKLVFGLEMVLSTFKSFLWPDVMTNKTNCRIAALKFAQDVKSNLAQTLDILQKDAGPEKSRTRQEHEDRLISMIAKMDMFCREKRFDLYYQAPWIAGCHMLEFHTLAMHDGVYVCSVSGHVCATLHMYNALRQVGNKPIKSIPILDFLCEIFKDRLFFGAFPKKKFSTYFRRAQGCGIQKNKDLVGWYASGLAQPFTKDAYRKSHMDTETISLFHTAHMWDYTPKRWSFWNEIFGDPDRKASEKEAKRLERWVSLQPMNMIIEGVKHKVLPEVKGEKPVARLNFFAVFRLCVRIMERFAKDLPKVARLNVNKSMLPQGAGLGSLYVDIILDDFSAQLDDDYARRHIEEFPGLIECRRIFESLQENPDVASYLWSF
;
A
#
# COMPACT_ATOMS: atom_id res chain seq x y z
N MET A 1 19.63 -18.15 26.66
CA MET A 1 18.29 -17.83 26.11
C MET A 1 17.55 -19.15 25.96
N ALA A 2 16.37 -19.29 26.57
CA ALA A 2 15.53 -20.47 26.41
C ALA A 2 14.39 -20.09 25.45
N PRO A 3 14.20 -20.79 24.32
CA PRO A 3 13.06 -20.54 23.44
C PRO A 3 11.75 -20.80 24.19
N LEU A 4 10.73 -19.96 23.96
CA LEU A 4 9.41 -20.20 24.52
C LEU A 4 8.81 -21.46 23.88
N PRO A 5 7.96 -22.22 24.59
CA PRO A 5 7.13 -23.20 23.93
C PRO A 5 6.11 -22.47 23.02
N PRO A 6 5.77 -23.02 21.83
CA PRO A 6 4.73 -22.50 20.93
C PRO A 6 3.38 -22.20 21.59
N SER A 7 3.18 -22.67 22.81
CA SER A 7 1.97 -22.46 23.58
C SER A 7 1.77 -21.04 24.13
N LEU A 8 2.78 -20.17 24.31
CA LEU A 8 2.50 -18.92 25.04
C LEU A 8 1.60 -17.94 24.28
N ALA A 9 1.88 -17.67 23.01
CA ALA A 9 1.04 -16.82 22.16
C ALA A 9 -0.36 -17.41 21.99
N ASP A 10 -0.44 -18.72 21.72
CA ASP A 10 -1.72 -19.42 21.57
C ASP A 10 -2.55 -19.39 22.85
N LEU A 11 -1.93 -19.63 24.01
CA LEU A 11 -2.59 -19.51 25.31
C LEU A 11 -3.03 -18.06 25.55
N TYR A 12 -2.20 -17.09 25.19
CA TYR A 12 -2.52 -15.67 25.30
C TYR A 12 -3.77 -15.29 24.50
N TYR A 13 -3.78 -15.57 23.20
CA TYR A 13 -4.92 -15.29 22.33
C TYR A 13 -6.15 -16.07 22.77
N SER A 14 -5.99 -17.35 23.14
CA SER A 14 -7.08 -18.18 23.65
C SER A 14 -7.75 -17.55 24.87
N TYR A 15 -6.99 -17.13 25.89
CA TYR A 15 -7.62 -16.53 27.06
C TYR A 15 -8.23 -15.16 26.75
N LYS A 16 -7.63 -14.35 25.86
CA LYS A 16 -8.18 -13.04 25.47
C LYS A 16 -9.51 -13.20 24.76
N ASP A 17 -9.60 -14.13 23.81
CA ASP A 17 -10.83 -14.45 23.09
C ASP A 17 -11.94 -14.91 24.05
N SER A 18 -11.63 -15.86 24.93
CA SER A 18 -12.56 -16.33 25.96
C SER A 18 -13.00 -15.20 26.91
N THR A 19 -12.10 -14.29 27.26
CA THR A 19 -12.42 -13.14 28.12
C THR A 19 -13.31 -12.14 27.41
N ASN A 20 -12.98 -11.78 26.18
CA ASN A 20 -13.77 -10.84 25.37
C ASN A 20 -15.18 -11.36 25.13
N TYR A 21 -15.33 -12.66 24.89
CA TYR A 21 -16.64 -13.31 24.78
C TYR A 21 -17.48 -13.11 26.05
N VAL A 22 -16.90 -13.39 27.23
CA VAL A 22 -17.58 -13.23 28.52
C VAL A 22 -17.94 -11.77 28.77
N LEU A 23 -17.02 -10.84 28.53
CA LEU A 23 -17.24 -9.42 28.77
C LEU A 23 -18.25 -8.81 27.79
N GLY A 24 -18.27 -9.26 26.54
CA GLY A 24 -19.29 -8.89 25.55
C GLY A 24 -20.68 -9.32 26.02
N TRP A 25 -20.81 -10.57 26.49
CA TRP A 25 -22.08 -11.05 27.06
C TRP A 25 -22.49 -10.26 28.32
N MET A 26 -21.54 -10.01 29.24
CA MET A 26 -21.82 -9.28 30.47
C MET A 26 -22.30 -7.86 30.20
N ARG A 27 -21.66 -7.13 29.27
CA ARG A 27 -22.06 -5.76 28.89
C ARG A 27 -23.51 -5.66 28.41
N LEU A 28 -24.01 -6.69 27.72
CA LEU A 28 -25.38 -6.75 27.24
C LEU A 28 -26.39 -7.09 28.35
N ASN A 29 -25.96 -7.81 29.39
CA ASN A 29 -26.85 -8.40 30.39
C ASN A 29 -26.79 -7.74 31.78
N CYS A 30 -25.82 -6.86 32.04
CA CYS A 30 -25.70 -6.14 33.32
C CYS A 30 -26.55 -4.86 33.40
N ARG A 31 -27.27 -4.51 32.33
CA ARG A 31 -28.08 -3.27 32.25
C ARG A 31 -29.56 -3.51 32.61
N PRO A 32 -30.20 -2.61 33.38
CA PRO A 32 -31.66 -2.60 33.51
C PRO A 32 -32.31 -2.25 32.17
N SER A 33 -33.47 -2.85 31.87
CA SER A 33 -34.18 -2.75 30.58
C SER A 33 -34.57 -1.33 30.12
N GLU A 34 -34.40 -0.30 30.96
CA GLU A 34 -34.90 1.07 30.75
C GLU A 34 -33.82 2.16 30.82
N ALA A 35 -32.54 1.81 31.02
CA ALA A 35 -31.47 2.82 31.13
C ALA A 35 -30.95 3.28 29.75
N VAL A 36 -30.86 4.61 29.58
CA VAL A 36 -30.22 5.31 28.44
C VAL A 36 -28.83 4.71 28.14
N PRO A 37 -28.41 4.59 26.86
CA PRO A 37 -27.20 3.89 26.47
C PRO A 37 -25.93 4.70 26.83
N ALA A 38 -25.58 4.77 28.10
CA ALA A 38 -24.20 5.04 28.48
C ALA A 38 -23.40 3.76 28.21
N GLU A 39 -22.31 3.87 27.44
CA GLU A 39 -21.36 2.78 27.25
C GLU A 39 -20.72 2.43 28.58
N GLU A 40 -21.29 1.45 29.29
CA GLU A 40 -20.68 0.91 30.50
C GLU A 40 -19.36 0.21 30.12
N LYS A 41 -18.25 0.88 30.39
CA LYS A 41 -16.90 0.39 30.09
C LYS A 41 -16.43 -0.51 31.22
N LEU A 42 -16.55 -1.82 31.04
CA LEU A 42 -15.87 -2.81 31.89
C LEU A 42 -14.37 -2.75 31.58
N LYS A 43 -13.58 -2.05 32.39
CA LYS A 43 -12.14 -1.82 32.22
C LYS A 43 -11.30 -2.48 33.31
N THR A 44 -11.87 -2.71 34.48
CA THR A 44 -11.19 -3.34 35.61
C THR A 44 -11.92 -4.60 36.06
N THR A 45 -11.21 -5.56 36.63
CA THR A 45 -11.86 -6.73 37.26
C THR A 45 -12.84 -6.36 38.39
N ALA A 46 -12.64 -5.24 39.08
CA ALA A 46 -13.59 -4.75 40.08
C ALA A 46 -14.95 -4.37 39.45
N GLU A 47 -14.93 -3.70 38.30
CA GLU A 47 -16.13 -3.41 37.52
C GLU A 47 -16.77 -4.68 36.98
N ILE A 48 -15.97 -5.67 36.54
CA ILE A 48 -16.46 -6.98 36.10
C ILE A 48 -17.18 -7.69 37.25
N ILE A 49 -16.60 -7.73 38.45
CA ILE A 49 -17.25 -8.30 39.64
C ILE A 49 -18.58 -7.59 39.93
N ASN A 50 -18.61 -6.26 39.86
CA ASN A 50 -19.83 -5.49 40.09
C ASN A 50 -20.88 -5.77 39.00
N ALA A 51 -20.47 -5.90 37.74
CA ALA A 51 -21.35 -6.28 36.64
C ALA A 51 -21.91 -7.70 36.83
N ALA A 52 -21.09 -8.65 37.31
CA ALA A 52 -21.54 -10.00 37.63
C ALA A 52 -22.56 -10.02 38.77
N LYS A 53 -22.34 -9.21 39.82
CA LYS A 53 -23.32 -9.01 40.89
C LYS A 53 -24.63 -8.43 40.36
N ARG A 54 -24.57 -7.43 39.46
CA ARG A 54 -25.77 -6.89 38.82
C ARG A 54 -26.53 -7.94 38.01
N VAL A 55 -25.84 -8.75 37.20
CA VAL A 55 -26.44 -9.87 36.45
C VAL A 55 -27.16 -10.84 37.40
N ARG A 56 -26.55 -11.15 38.54
CA ARG A 56 -27.14 -11.97 39.61
C ARG A 56 -28.36 -11.33 40.24
N ASP A 57 -28.26 -10.05 40.59
CA ASP A 57 -29.34 -9.32 41.25
C ASP A 57 -30.54 -9.14 40.30
N LEU A 58 -30.28 -9.04 38.99
CA LEU A 58 -31.27 -9.08 37.91
C LEU A 58 -31.81 -10.50 37.61
N LYS A 59 -31.26 -11.53 38.27
CA LYS A 59 -31.61 -12.96 38.08
C LYS A 59 -31.57 -13.39 36.60
N LYS A 60 -30.62 -12.83 35.83
CA LYS A 60 -30.44 -13.19 34.43
C LYS A 60 -29.76 -14.55 34.34
N GLU A 61 -30.32 -15.45 33.54
CA GLU A 61 -29.73 -16.75 33.29
C GLU A 61 -28.43 -16.61 32.50
N VAL A 62 -27.40 -17.36 32.91
CA VAL A 62 -26.08 -17.34 32.26
C VAL A 62 -25.97 -18.55 31.34
N PRO A 63 -25.70 -18.36 30.03
CA PRO A 63 -25.48 -19.46 29.10
C PRO A 63 -24.28 -20.32 29.51
N ARG A 64 -24.37 -21.64 29.24
CA ARG A 64 -23.27 -22.57 29.51
C ARG A 64 -21.98 -22.21 28.76
N SER A 65 -22.10 -21.68 27.55
CA SER A 65 -20.96 -21.23 26.76
C SER A 65 -20.19 -20.10 27.45
N VAL A 66 -20.88 -19.16 28.11
CA VAL A 66 -20.25 -18.04 28.84
C VAL A 66 -19.49 -18.56 30.06
N LEU A 67 -20.10 -19.47 30.83
CA LEU A 67 -19.43 -20.09 31.98
C LEU A 67 -18.22 -20.94 31.56
N ALA A 68 -18.33 -21.69 30.46
CA ALA A 68 -17.24 -22.47 29.89
C ALA A 68 -16.09 -21.57 29.43
N SER A 69 -16.38 -20.52 28.65
CA SER A 69 -15.36 -19.55 28.23
C SER A 69 -14.69 -18.86 29.43
N LEU A 70 -15.43 -18.50 30.49
CA LEU A 70 -14.82 -17.92 31.68
C LEU A 70 -13.89 -18.91 32.40
N ALA A 71 -14.31 -20.16 32.55
CA ALA A 71 -13.48 -21.22 33.13
C ALA A 71 -12.21 -21.48 32.30
N ASP A 72 -12.34 -21.53 30.97
CA ASP A 72 -11.21 -21.66 30.06
C ASP A 72 -10.26 -20.46 30.15
N ALA A 73 -10.80 -19.24 30.21
CA ALA A 73 -10.02 -18.02 30.37
C ALA A 73 -9.21 -17.99 31.68
N ILE A 74 -9.76 -18.55 32.77
CA ILE A 74 -9.07 -18.69 34.07
C ILE A 74 -7.96 -19.74 33.96
N LYS A 75 -8.30 -20.93 33.47
CA LYS A 75 -7.37 -22.06 33.31
C LYS A 75 -6.18 -21.69 32.42
N THR A 76 -6.44 -21.05 31.30
CA THR A 76 -5.41 -20.65 30.33
C THR A 76 -4.50 -19.56 30.91
N ARG A 77 -5.04 -18.59 31.66
CA ARG A 77 -4.20 -17.61 32.38
C ARG A 77 -3.34 -18.22 33.48
N GLN A 78 -3.85 -19.22 34.19
CA GLN A 78 -3.04 -19.96 35.17
C GLN A 78 -1.82 -20.60 34.51
N LYS A 79 -2.01 -21.23 33.34
CA LYS A 79 -0.89 -21.77 32.56
C LYS A 79 0.09 -20.69 32.11
N VAL A 80 -0.41 -19.55 31.63
CA VAL A 80 0.45 -18.41 31.24
C VAL A 80 1.27 -17.92 32.43
N LEU A 81 0.65 -17.74 33.60
CA LEU A 81 1.35 -17.36 34.83
C LEU A 81 2.41 -18.39 35.24
N GLU A 82 2.13 -19.69 35.11
CA GLU A 82 3.09 -20.76 35.38
C GLU A 82 4.29 -20.72 34.42
N ILE A 83 4.06 -20.50 33.13
CA ILE A 83 5.13 -20.36 32.13
C ILE A 83 6.00 -19.15 32.48
N VAL A 84 5.40 -17.98 32.71
CA VAL A 84 6.12 -16.74 33.05
C VAL A 84 6.95 -16.91 34.33
N ARG A 85 6.39 -17.55 35.37
CA ARG A 85 7.11 -17.93 36.59
C ARG A 85 8.32 -18.81 36.30
N GLY A 86 8.18 -19.80 35.43
CA GLY A 86 9.28 -20.67 35.04
C GLY A 86 10.43 -19.92 34.35
N LEU A 87 10.10 -18.93 33.51
CA LEU A 87 11.08 -18.09 32.83
C LEU A 87 11.84 -17.20 33.82
N GLU A 88 11.15 -16.60 34.78
CA GLU A 88 11.76 -15.76 35.82
C GLU A 88 12.77 -16.50 36.69
N VAL A 89 12.37 -17.68 37.19
CA VAL A 89 13.25 -18.54 37.98
C VAL A 89 14.51 -18.89 37.20
N SER A 90 14.37 -19.10 35.89
CA SER A 90 15.49 -19.45 35.01
C SER A 90 16.40 -18.27 34.69
N ALA A 91 15.86 -17.04 34.62
CA ALA A 91 16.59 -15.85 34.19
C ALA A 91 17.38 -15.19 35.34
N ASN A 92 16.76 -14.94 36.50
CA ASN A 92 17.31 -14.04 37.52
C ASN A 92 17.54 -14.67 38.89
N GLY A 93 17.11 -15.91 39.13
CA GLY A 93 17.23 -16.58 40.44
C GLY A 93 16.48 -15.88 41.61
N GLN A 94 15.79 -14.77 41.32
CA GLN A 94 14.89 -14.04 42.21
C GLN A 94 13.50 -14.01 41.57
N ASN A 95 12.48 -14.39 42.34
CA ASN A 95 11.08 -14.25 41.92
C ASN A 95 10.66 -12.79 42.09
N ASP A 96 10.14 -12.15 41.04
CA ASP A 96 9.38 -10.90 41.19
C ASP A 96 8.01 -11.24 41.81
N ALA A 97 8.01 -11.35 43.14
CA ALA A 97 6.84 -11.76 43.91
C ALA A 97 5.65 -10.81 43.72
N ASP A 98 5.89 -9.54 43.34
CA ASP A 98 4.86 -8.53 43.24
C ASP A 98 4.08 -8.63 41.91
N SER A 99 4.73 -8.78 40.76
CA SER A 99 4.03 -9.01 39.47
C SER A 99 3.24 -10.33 39.48
N HIS A 100 3.80 -11.39 40.09
CA HIS A 100 3.06 -12.65 40.23
C HIS A 100 1.85 -12.51 41.13
N ARG A 101 1.94 -11.67 42.16
CA ARG A 101 0.85 -11.42 43.09
C ARG A 101 -0.27 -10.60 42.44
N THR A 102 0.06 -9.61 41.62
CA THR A 102 -0.95 -8.82 40.89
C THR A 102 -1.71 -9.67 39.88
N HIS A 103 -1.01 -10.46 39.06
CA HIS A 103 -1.66 -11.33 38.08
C HIS A 103 -2.39 -12.52 38.73
N ALA A 104 -1.85 -13.12 39.80
CA ALA A 104 -2.59 -14.13 40.56
C ALA A 104 -3.86 -13.55 41.21
N ALA A 105 -3.79 -12.32 41.74
CA ALA A 105 -4.97 -11.63 42.26
C ALA A 105 -5.98 -11.32 41.15
N PHE A 106 -5.53 -11.01 39.94
CA PHE A 106 -6.37 -10.85 38.76
C PHE A 106 -7.12 -12.15 38.42
N ILE A 107 -6.40 -13.29 38.33
CA ILE A 107 -7.00 -14.61 38.09
C ILE A 107 -8.04 -14.93 39.19
N GLN A 108 -7.70 -14.67 40.46
CA GLN A 108 -8.63 -14.89 41.57
C GLN A 108 -9.91 -14.05 41.43
N ARG A 109 -9.81 -12.80 40.97
CA ARG A 109 -10.98 -11.95 40.74
C ARG A 109 -11.87 -12.51 39.63
N LEU A 110 -11.31 -13.09 38.56
CA LEU A 110 -12.08 -13.81 37.55
C LEU A 110 -12.74 -15.08 38.10
N SER A 111 -12.06 -15.82 38.98
CA SER A 111 -12.67 -16.95 39.70
C SER A 111 -13.87 -16.51 40.54
N ASN A 112 -13.77 -15.37 41.24
CA ASN A 112 -14.90 -14.83 41.99
C ASN A 112 -16.07 -14.45 41.07
N VAL A 113 -15.80 -13.94 39.87
CA VAL A 113 -16.85 -13.69 38.86
C VAL A 113 -17.53 -15.00 38.45
N LEU A 114 -16.75 -16.07 38.23
CA LEU A 114 -17.30 -17.38 37.91
C LEU A 114 -18.20 -17.91 39.03
N GLU A 115 -17.76 -17.79 40.29
CA GLU A 115 -18.55 -18.18 41.46
C GLU A 115 -19.87 -17.39 41.58
N ILE A 116 -19.87 -16.11 41.23
CA ILE A 116 -21.08 -15.27 41.23
C ILE A 116 -22.07 -15.71 40.13
N LEU A 117 -21.57 -16.05 38.95
CA LEU A 117 -22.38 -16.39 37.79
C LEU A 117 -22.83 -17.85 37.76
N MET A 118 -22.09 -18.76 38.36
CA MET A 118 -22.35 -20.21 38.31
C MET A 118 -23.72 -20.62 38.89
N PRO A 119 -24.23 -20.04 39.99
CA PRO A 119 -25.58 -20.31 40.49
C PRO A 119 -26.70 -19.87 39.53
N LEU A 120 -26.42 -18.95 38.61
CA LEU A 120 -27.36 -18.46 37.60
C LEU A 120 -27.31 -19.28 36.31
N ARG A 121 -26.57 -20.38 36.30
CA ARG A 121 -26.49 -21.28 35.16
C ARG A 121 -27.91 -21.66 34.74
N ALA A 122 -28.23 -21.42 33.48
CA ALA A 122 -29.50 -21.87 32.91
C ALA A 122 -29.67 -23.37 33.20
N ALA A 123 -30.66 -23.70 34.05
CA ALA A 123 -31.09 -25.08 34.23
C ALA A 123 -31.55 -25.55 32.85
N ASN A 124 -31.10 -26.74 32.42
CA ASN A 124 -31.33 -27.26 31.07
C ASN A 124 -32.75 -26.93 30.55
N ALA A 125 -32.84 -25.93 29.68
CA ALA A 125 -33.81 -25.91 28.62
C ALA A 125 -33.38 -26.97 27.60
N ALA A 126 -33.53 -28.25 27.98
CA ALA A 126 -33.40 -29.35 27.02
C ALA A 126 -34.54 -29.33 25.98
N ASN A 127 -35.46 -28.35 26.03
CA ASN A 127 -36.57 -28.19 25.08
C ASN A 127 -36.85 -26.73 24.65
N SER A 128 -36.01 -25.75 24.96
CA SER A 128 -36.20 -24.40 24.39
C SER A 128 -35.45 -24.31 23.07
N VAL A 129 -36.08 -24.82 22.02
CA VAL A 129 -35.93 -24.25 20.68
C VAL A 129 -36.08 -22.74 20.86
N LEU A 130 -35.03 -21.97 20.57
CA LEU A 130 -35.12 -20.51 20.48
C LEU A 130 -36.38 -20.20 19.66
N SER A 131 -37.28 -19.36 20.18
CA SER A 131 -38.37 -18.87 19.35
C SER A 131 -37.76 -18.35 18.03
N PRO A 132 -38.30 -18.73 16.86
CA PRO A 132 -37.77 -18.30 15.57
C PRO A 132 -37.54 -16.78 15.48
N ASP A 133 -38.24 -15.98 16.28
CA ASP A 133 -38.08 -14.52 16.33
C ASP A 133 -36.83 -14.03 17.08
N GLU A 134 -36.33 -14.74 18.10
CA GLU A 134 -35.13 -14.34 18.86
C GLU A 134 -33.84 -14.80 18.17
N ALA A 135 -33.86 -15.96 17.51
CA ALA A 135 -32.79 -16.41 16.63
C ALA A 135 -32.65 -15.50 15.38
N ARG A 136 -33.78 -14.98 14.85
CA ARG A 136 -33.81 -14.02 13.74
C ARG A 136 -33.30 -12.63 14.08
N MET A 137 -33.36 -12.18 15.34
CA MET A 137 -32.79 -10.88 15.73
C MET A 137 -31.27 -10.90 15.88
N MET A 138 -30.67 -12.06 16.16
CA MET A 138 -29.20 -12.22 16.26
C MET A 138 -28.54 -12.71 14.98
N GLN A 139 -29.28 -13.31 14.05
CA GLN A 139 -28.80 -13.70 12.72
C GLN A 139 -29.59 -12.98 11.62
N THR A 140 -28.98 -11.91 11.10
CA THR A 140 -29.26 -11.30 9.79
C THR A 140 -30.66 -10.73 9.52
N SER A 141 -30.74 -9.40 9.43
CA SER A 141 -31.58 -8.77 8.40
C SER A 141 -30.91 -9.01 7.03
N ASN A 142 -31.11 -10.20 6.46
CA ASN A 142 -30.91 -10.43 5.03
C ASN A 142 -32.29 -10.43 4.37
N ARG A 143 -32.70 -9.30 3.78
CA ARG A 143 -34.03 -9.10 3.16
C ARG A 143 -34.20 -9.83 1.81
N PHE A 144 -33.33 -10.77 1.44
CA PHE A 144 -33.31 -11.40 0.11
C PHE A 144 -33.42 -12.93 0.11
N GLU A 145 -33.71 -13.57 1.25
CA GLU A 145 -33.85 -15.03 1.34
C GLU A 145 -35.07 -15.60 0.57
N GLY A 146 -35.89 -14.74 -0.05
CA GLY A 146 -37.07 -15.14 -0.84
C GLY A 146 -36.91 -15.16 -2.36
N LEU A 147 -35.70 -15.00 -2.92
CA LEU A 147 -35.51 -14.92 -4.38
C LEU A 147 -34.99 -16.20 -5.05
N ASP A 148 -34.78 -17.30 -4.31
CA ASP A 148 -34.19 -18.54 -4.85
C ASP A 148 -35.22 -19.58 -5.35
N LEU A 149 -36.47 -19.16 -5.60
CA LEU A 149 -37.55 -20.06 -6.06
C LEU A 149 -38.05 -19.79 -7.48
N LEU A 150 -37.25 -19.16 -8.34
CA LEU A 150 -37.59 -19.04 -9.76
C LEU A 150 -36.36 -19.20 -10.66
N GLN A 151 -35.93 -20.44 -10.88
CA GLN A 151 -35.34 -20.83 -12.16
C GLN A 151 -35.45 -22.34 -12.36
N ASP A 152 -36.48 -22.75 -13.10
CA ASP A 152 -36.44 -23.92 -13.98
C ASP A 152 -37.52 -23.73 -15.06
N VAL A 153 -37.09 -23.35 -16.27
CA VAL A 153 -37.77 -23.69 -17.53
C VAL A 153 -36.69 -23.83 -18.62
N GLU A 154 -36.57 -25.07 -19.11
CA GLU A 154 -36.08 -25.49 -20.44
C GLU A 154 -34.56 -25.34 -20.72
N SER A 155 -33.87 -26.32 -21.31
CA SER A 155 -34.26 -27.60 -21.91
C SER A 155 -33.02 -28.47 -22.13
N SER A 156 -33.29 -29.77 -22.14
CA SER A 156 -32.42 -30.93 -22.38
C SER A 156 -31.74 -30.96 -23.76
N ASP A 157 -30.57 -31.60 -23.81
CA ASP A 157 -30.21 -32.65 -24.78
C ASP A 157 -28.97 -33.41 -24.22
N SER A 158 -29.15 -34.66 -23.76
CA SER A 158 -28.70 -35.93 -24.39
C SER A 158 -27.17 -36.07 -24.52
N GLU A 159 -26.47 -37.16 -24.17
CA GLU A 159 -26.84 -38.57 -24.03
C GLU A 159 -25.67 -39.36 -23.37
N SER A 160 -26.03 -40.35 -22.52
CA SER A 160 -25.41 -41.67 -22.31
C SER A 160 -23.88 -41.88 -22.24
N ASN A 161 -23.42 -42.49 -21.14
CA ASN A 161 -23.02 -43.90 -21.21
C ASN A 161 -22.87 -44.59 -19.84
N SER A 162 -23.33 -45.84 -19.86
CA SER A 162 -23.48 -46.85 -18.82
C SER A 162 -22.17 -47.48 -18.32
N SER A 163 -22.16 -47.94 -17.07
CA SER A 163 -21.66 -49.28 -16.72
C SER A 163 -22.05 -49.65 -15.28
N ASP A 164 -22.93 -50.64 -15.18
CA ASP A 164 -23.23 -51.41 -13.97
C ASP A 164 -22.01 -52.20 -13.45
N GLY A 165 -21.98 -52.44 -12.13
CA GLY A 165 -21.17 -53.46 -11.48
C GLY A 165 -21.53 -53.61 -9.99
N PRO A 166 -21.57 -54.83 -9.43
CA PRO A 166 -22.52 -55.20 -8.37
C PRO A 166 -21.99 -55.05 -6.93
N LEU A 167 -22.94 -54.83 -6.03
CA LEU A 167 -22.84 -54.79 -4.57
C LEU A 167 -22.36 -56.13 -3.96
N GLU A 168 -21.51 -56.05 -2.93
CA GLU A 168 -21.51 -57.00 -1.81
C GLU A 168 -21.30 -56.27 -0.45
N PRO A 169 -21.80 -56.83 0.68
CA PRO A 169 -22.06 -56.09 1.92
C PRO A 169 -21.21 -56.56 3.13
N SER A 170 -20.65 -55.61 3.89
CA SER A 170 -20.22 -55.74 5.30
C SER A 170 -19.42 -54.49 5.67
N ALA A 171 -19.40 -53.95 6.88
CA ALA A 171 -19.99 -54.31 8.15
C ALA A 171 -20.22 -53.01 8.94
N ILE A 172 -21.10 -53.09 9.93
CA ILE A 172 -21.39 -52.06 10.91
C ILE A 172 -20.13 -51.83 11.75
N GLU A 173 -19.55 -50.63 11.68
CA GLU A 173 -18.67 -50.09 12.70
C GLU A 173 -19.22 -48.73 13.17
N GLU A 174 -19.14 -48.53 14.48
CA GLU A 174 -19.72 -47.44 15.26
C GLU A 174 -19.19 -46.06 14.83
N PRO A 175 -20.00 -44.99 14.94
CA PRO A 175 -19.58 -43.66 14.51
C PRO A 175 -18.53 -43.10 15.48
N ALA A 176 -17.28 -43.07 15.03
CA ALA A 176 -16.28 -42.15 15.57
C ALA A 176 -16.78 -40.72 15.34
N GLU A 177 -16.95 -39.96 16.42
CA GLU A 177 -17.21 -38.52 16.36
C GLU A 177 -16.05 -37.85 15.62
N GLU A 178 -16.24 -37.54 14.34
CA GLU A 178 -15.42 -36.57 13.61
C GLU A 178 -15.59 -35.21 14.28
N VAL A 179 -14.63 -34.89 15.15
CA VAL A 179 -14.40 -33.53 15.63
C VAL A 179 -13.97 -32.70 14.42
N SER A 180 -14.96 -32.08 13.80
CA SER A 180 -14.82 -31.01 12.80
C SER A 180 -13.83 -29.95 13.29
N GLU A 181 -12.60 -29.97 12.75
CA GLU A 181 -11.55 -28.97 12.96
C GLU A 181 -11.91 -27.58 12.41
N ASN A 182 -13.04 -27.44 11.70
CA ASN A 182 -13.49 -26.18 11.10
C ASN A 182 -14.21 -25.21 12.08
N LYS A 183 -14.29 -25.51 13.38
CA LYS A 183 -14.94 -24.62 14.36
C LYS A 183 -14.06 -23.47 14.85
N SER A 184 -12.73 -23.57 14.77
CA SER A 184 -11.82 -22.54 15.28
C SER A 184 -11.86 -21.24 14.48
N ASP A 185 -12.01 -21.32 13.16
CA ASP A 185 -11.99 -20.13 12.29
C ASP A 185 -13.28 -19.28 12.36
N SER A 186 -14.44 -19.90 12.58
CA SER A 186 -15.72 -19.18 12.64
C SER A 186 -15.88 -18.28 13.87
N HIS A 187 -15.23 -18.64 14.99
CA HIS A 187 -15.25 -17.82 16.21
C HIS A 187 -14.28 -16.62 16.13
N ARG A 188 -13.18 -16.76 15.39
CA ARG A 188 -12.21 -15.69 15.12
C ARG A 188 -12.78 -14.61 14.19
N GLU A 189 -13.76 -14.97 13.33
CA GLU A 189 -14.43 -14.05 12.39
C GLU A 189 -15.51 -13.15 13.01
N LEU A 190 -16.06 -13.47 14.18
CA LEU A 190 -17.26 -12.79 14.72
C LEU A 190 -16.96 -11.63 15.69
N LEU A 191 -15.75 -11.57 16.25
CA LEU A 191 -15.33 -10.50 17.15
C LEU A 191 -14.31 -9.61 16.42
N GLY A 192 -14.81 -8.57 15.74
CA GLY A 192 -13.95 -7.46 15.32
C GLY A 192 -13.15 -7.00 16.54
N TYR A 193 -11.82 -7.01 16.45
CA TYR A 193 -10.85 -6.89 17.53
C TYR A 193 -10.82 -5.50 18.22
N ASP A 194 -11.98 -4.95 18.54
CA ASP A 194 -12.19 -4.00 19.64
C ASP A 194 -12.41 -4.76 20.95
N GLY A 195 -11.51 -5.71 21.19
CA GLY A 195 -11.40 -6.43 22.45
C GLY A 195 -11.25 -5.48 23.63
N ILE A 196 -11.80 -5.89 24.76
CA ILE A 196 -11.84 -5.10 25.98
C ILE A 196 -10.49 -5.27 26.66
N VAL A 197 -9.70 -4.20 26.68
CA VAL A 197 -8.43 -4.19 27.42
C VAL A 197 -8.71 -3.93 28.89
N LEU A 198 -8.18 -4.83 29.72
CA LEU A 198 -8.33 -4.77 31.17
C LEU A 198 -7.12 -4.07 31.77
N GLU A 199 -7.36 -2.98 32.49
CA GLU A 199 -6.32 -2.09 33.03
C GLU A 199 -5.47 -2.78 34.14
N ASP A 200 -5.93 -3.90 34.69
CA ASP A 200 -5.26 -4.65 35.75
C ASP A 200 -4.69 -6.03 35.31
N ASP A 201 -4.57 -6.28 34.01
CA ASP A 201 -3.96 -7.49 33.41
C ASP A 201 -2.47 -7.28 33.08
N ASP A 202 -1.60 -7.20 34.11
CA ASP A 202 -0.15 -6.87 33.99
C ASP A 202 0.60 -7.74 32.98
N ILE A 203 0.38 -9.07 33.01
CA ILE A 203 1.02 -10.01 32.06
C ILE A 203 0.45 -9.83 30.65
N GLY A 204 -0.86 -9.59 30.52
CA GLY A 204 -1.47 -9.33 29.22
C GLY A 204 -0.93 -8.05 28.58
N GLU A 205 -0.78 -6.98 29.37
CA GLU A 205 -0.11 -5.75 28.93
C GLU A 205 1.32 -6.02 28.48
N TRP A 206 2.10 -6.77 29.27
CA TRP A 206 3.49 -7.09 28.93
C TRP A 206 3.60 -7.86 27.60
N ILE A 207 2.74 -8.85 27.38
CA ILE A 207 2.70 -9.61 26.13
C ILE A 207 2.37 -8.69 24.95
N GLU A 208 1.35 -7.83 25.05
CA GLU A 208 0.97 -6.91 23.96
C GLU A 208 2.05 -5.86 23.67
N LEU A 209 2.71 -5.32 24.70
CA LEU A 209 3.82 -4.39 24.53
C LEU A 209 5.02 -5.08 23.89
N THR A 210 5.33 -6.31 24.28
CA THR A 210 6.40 -7.09 23.67
C THR A 210 6.11 -7.29 22.18
N HIS A 211 4.94 -7.82 21.82
CA HIS A 211 4.56 -7.97 20.40
C HIS A 211 4.69 -6.66 19.62
N PHE A 212 4.24 -5.55 20.21
CA PHE A 212 4.33 -4.24 19.55
C PHE A 212 5.78 -3.78 19.30
N ILE A 213 6.65 -3.90 20.30
CA ILE A 213 8.04 -3.48 20.18
C ILE A 213 8.81 -4.37 19.18
N TYR A 214 8.57 -5.68 19.22
CA TYR A 214 9.17 -6.62 18.29
C TYR A 214 8.66 -6.40 16.86
N GLU A 215 7.38 -6.06 16.69
CA GLU A 215 6.83 -5.66 15.40
C GLU A 215 7.56 -4.44 14.81
N TRP A 216 7.88 -3.43 15.63
CA TRP A 216 8.67 -2.28 15.19
C TRP A 216 10.09 -2.66 14.76
N ASP A 217 10.76 -3.53 15.52
CA ASP A 217 12.08 -4.06 15.14
C ASP A 217 12.01 -4.89 13.86
N SER A 218 10.95 -5.69 13.68
CA SER A 218 10.69 -6.48 12.48
C SER A 218 10.49 -5.60 11.25
N ILE A 219 9.71 -4.52 11.37
CA ILE A 219 9.52 -3.52 10.31
C ILE A 219 10.86 -2.86 9.96
N CYS A 220 11.63 -2.43 10.96
CA CYS A 220 12.93 -1.82 10.72
C CYS A 220 13.91 -2.77 10.06
N LYS A 221 13.90 -4.06 10.41
CA LYS A 221 14.71 -5.09 9.75
C LYS A 221 14.40 -5.17 8.26
N VAL A 222 13.13 -5.35 7.89
CA VAL A 222 12.69 -5.42 6.48
C VAL A 222 13.11 -4.17 5.71
N VAL A 223 12.92 -2.99 6.31
CA VAL A 223 13.32 -1.72 5.70
C VAL A 223 14.83 -1.63 5.53
N ASN A 224 15.61 -1.99 6.56
CA ASN A 224 17.07 -2.00 6.53
C ASN A 224 17.60 -2.95 5.45
N ASP A 225 17.04 -4.17 5.35
CA ASP A 225 17.39 -5.16 4.33
C ASP A 225 17.15 -4.59 2.92
N CYS A 226 16.05 -3.85 2.72
CA CYS A 226 15.81 -3.14 1.45
C CYS A 226 16.88 -2.06 1.16
N TRP A 227 17.38 -1.36 2.17
CA TRP A 227 18.43 -0.36 1.99
C TRP A 227 19.81 -0.98 1.75
N VAL A 228 20.09 -2.16 2.33
CA VAL A 228 21.25 -2.98 1.98
C VAL A 228 21.16 -3.38 0.50
N GLU A 229 20.02 -3.95 0.07
CA GLU A 229 19.78 -4.32 -1.33
C GLU A 229 19.93 -3.10 -2.27
N ALA A 230 19.47 -1.91 -1.85
CA ALA A 230 19.59 -0.69 -2.64
C ALA A 230 21.03 -0.20 -2.74
N ALA A 231 21.80 -0.29 -1.65
CA ALA A 231 23.21 0.05 -1.63
C ALA A 231 24.05 -0.86 -2.54
N GLU A 232 23.68 -2.13 -2.62
CA GLU A 232 24.28 -3.12 -3.53
C GLU A 232 23.78 -2.99 -4.98
N GLY A 233 22.81 -2.11 -5.26
CA GLY A 233 22.19 -1.96 -6.57
C GLY A 233 21.26 -3.10 -6.98
N LYS A 234 20.87 -3.97 -6.04
CA LYS A 234 19.91 -5.06 -6.28
C LYS A 234 18.50 -4.51 -6.49
N ILE A 235 18.11 -3.47 -5.77
CA ILE A 235 16.88 -2.71 -6.03
C ILE A 235 17.20 -1.21 -6.17
N PRO A 236 16.37 -0.42 -6.87
CA PRO A 236 16.61 1.02 -6.94
C PRO A 236 16.31 1.73 -5.61
N ILE A 237 17.01 2.84 -5.34
CA ILE A 237 16.77 3.71 -4.16
C ILE A 237 15.29 4.08 -4.01
N LEU A 238 14.64 4.32 -5.15
CA LEU A 238 13.25 4.70 -5.25
C LEU A 238 12.30 3.60 -4.70
N MET A 239 12.64 2.32 -4.89
CA MET A 239 11.89 1.19 -4.33
C MET A 239 12.11 1.07 -2.82
N ALA A 240 13.35 1.21 -2.34
CA ALA A 240 13.64 1.16 -0.91
C ALA A 240 12.93 2.28 -0.13
N ALA A 241 12.90 3.50 -0.68
CA ALA A 241 12.15 4.61 -0.11
C ALA A 241 10.64 4.38 -0.13
N TRP A 242 10.12 3.73 -1.17
CA TRP A 242 8.70 3.39 -1.27
C TRP A 242 8.29 2.41 -0.17
N VAL A 243 9.09 1.36 0.03
CA VAL A 243 8.91 0.37 1.10
C VAL A 243 9.02 1.04 2.47
N SER A 244 9.99 1.94 2.66
CA SER A 244 10.18 2.70 3.91
C SER A 244 8.95 3.55 4.25
N ASN A 245 8.35 4.23 3.26
CA ASN A 245 7.13 5.00 3.49
C ASN A 245 5.93 4.12 3.83
N MET A 246 5.76 2.98 3.14
CA MET A 246 4.72 2.00 3.48
C MET A 246 4.90 1.53 4.93
N ALA A 247 6.10 1.06 5.27
CA ALA A 247 6.49 0.62 6.60
C ALA A 247 6.21 1.69 7.67
N PHE A 248 6.63 2.93 7.44
CA PHE A 248 6.38 4.05 8.34
C PHE A 248 4.89 4.32 8.58
N LYS A 249 4.09 4.29 7.51
CA LYS A 249 2.65 4.51 7.60
C LYS A 249 1.96 3.38 8.34
N GLN A 250 2.33 2.14 8.07
CA GLN A 250 1.79 0.96 8.77
C GLN A 250 2.18 0.93 10.25
N ALA A 251 3.44 1.20 10.59
CA ALA A 251 3.89 1.31 11.98
C ALA A 251 3.10 2.38 12.76
N GLY A 252 2.85 3.53 12.13
CA GLY A 252 2.00 4.57 12.70
C GLY A 252 0.55 4.13 12.90
N GLN A 253 -0.04 3.39 11.95
CA GLN A 253 -1.40 2.87 12.09
C GLN A 253 -1.52 1.84 13.22
N ILE A 254 -0.51 1.00 13.43
CA ILE A 254 -0.47 0.09 14.57
C ILE A 254 -0.51 0.89 15.88
N PHE A 255 0.34 1.91 15.99
CA PHE A 255 0.38 2.76 17.17
C PHE A 255 -0.93 3.55 17.36
N GLU A 256 -1.57 3.99 16.29
CA GLU A 256 -2.82 4.76 16.37
C GLU A 256 -4.06 3.88 16.66
N ARG A 257 -4.04 2.59 16.29
CA ARG A 257 -5.20 1.68 16.41
C ARG A 257 -5.12 0.67 17.56
N LYS A 258 -3.97 0.01 17.70
CA LYS A 258 -3.80 -1.11 18.65
C LYS A 258 -3.36 -0.60 20.02
N ILE A 259 -2.41 0.33 20.02
CA ILE A 259 -1.68 0.75 21.21
C ILE A 259 -2.41 1.71 22.17
N PRO A 260 -3.32 2.61 21.75
CA PRO A 260 -3.98 3.53 22.68
C PRO A 260 -4.86 2.83 23.72
N LYS A 261 -5.12 1.54 23.52
CA LYS A 261 -5.82 0.66 24.46
C LYS A 261 -4.93 0.25 25.64
N ILE A 262 -3.61 0.30 25.46
CA ILE A 262 -2.59 -0.16 26.41
C ILE A 262 -1.83 1.04 26.99
N VAL A 263 -1.33 1.93 26.11
CA VAL A 263 -0.59 3.14 26.46
C VAL A 263 -1.16 4.32 25.68
N LYS A 264 -1.43 5.42 26.36
CA LYS A 264 -2.07 6.61 25.76
C LYS A 264 -1.05 7.56 25.14
N THR A 265 0.18 7.53 25.63
CA THR A 265 1.24 8.46 25.23
C THR A 265 2.53 7.71 24.98
N TYR A 266 3.46 8.35 24.27
CA TYR A 266 4.82 7.86 24.12
C TYR A 266 5.54 7.72 25.46
N ASP A 267 5.34 8.67 26.39
CA ASP A 267 6.00 8.61 27.70
C ASP A 267 5.50 7.39 28.51
N GLU A 268 4.19 7.11 28.46
CA GLU A 268 3.60 5.92 29.08
C GLU A 268 4.12 4.63 28.43
N LEU A 269 4.30 4.62 27.11
CA LEU A 269 4.92 3.50 26.39
C LEU A 269 6.34 3.22 26.92
N VAL A 270 7.17 4.25 27.04
CA VAL A 270 8.55 4.13 27.54
C VAL A 270 8.54 3.64 28.99
N GLU A 271 7.73 4.25 29.85
CA GLU A 271 7.65 3.90 31.27
C GLU A 271 7.25 2.43 31.46
N LYS A 272 6.16 1.99 30.82
CA LYS A 272 5.69 0.60 30.92
C LYS A 272 6.67 -0.38 30.30
N TRP A 273 7.28 -0.04 29.17
CA TRP A 273 8.28 -0.92 28.56
C TRP A 273 9.54 -1.05 29.42
N MET A 274 10.03 0.05 30.00
CA MET A 274 11.13 0.02 30.96
C MET A 274 10.78 -0.79 32.21
N TYR A 275 9.56 -0.63 32.74
CA TYR A 275 9.08 -1.41 33.88
C TYR A 275 9.13 -2.92 33.58
N HIS A 276 8.57 -3.36 32.45
CA HIS A 276 8.59 -4.78 32.08
C HIS A 276 10.00 -5.28 31.76
N LYS A 277 10.84 -4.49 31.10
CA LYS A 277 12.26 -4.84 30.84
C LYS A 277 13.08 -4.95 32.13
N SER A 278 12.77 -4.15 33.15
CA SER A 278 13.48 -4.20 34.44
C SER A 278 13.30 -5.53 35.18
N LYS A 279 12.27 -6.32 34.82
CA LYS A 279 12.06 -7.68 35.32
C LYS A 279 13.10 -8.68 34.78
N GLY A 280 13.89 -8.30 33.78
CA GLY A 280 14.99 -9.08 33.22
C GLY A 280 14.56 -10.36 32.52
N ILE A 281 13.31 -10.42 32.03
CA ILE A 281 12.80 -11.52 31.22
C ILE A 281 12.49 -10.97 29.83
N ASP A 282 12.96 -11.66 28.81
CA ASP A 282 12.57 -11.38 27.43
C ASP A 282 11.52 -12.41 27.02
N LEU A 283 10.29 -11.94 26.81
CA LEU A 283 9.26 -12.75 26.16
C LEU A 283 9.61 -12.84 24.66
N MET A 284 9.61 -14.05 24.11
CA MET A 284 10.02 -14.32 22.73
C MET A 284 8.95 -15.14 22.01
N PHE A 285 8.45 -14.69 20.86
CA PHE A 285 7.44 -15.44 20.12
C PHE A 285 8.07 -16.19 18.93
N ASP A 286 7.49 -17.33 18.54
CA ASP A 286 8.05 -18.18 17.48
C ASP A 286 8.08 -17.49 16.12
N ASP A 287 7.13 -16.59 15.86
CA ASP A 287 7.08 -15.78 14.63
C ASP A 287 8.27 -14.80 14.52
N ASP A 288 9.02 -14.60 15.61
CA ASP A 288 10.15 -13.69 15.69
C ASP A 288 11.51 -14.34 15.39
N GLU A 289 11.58 -15.60 14.93
CA GLU A 289 12.82 -16.39 14.77
C GLU A 289 13.97 -15.65 14.06
N GLY A 290 13.67 -14.70 13.16
CA GLY A 290 14.66 -13.86 12.48
C GLY A 290 15.21 -12.66 13.29
N LEU A 291 14.57 -12.24 14.37
CA LEU A 291 15.04 -11.19 15.29
C LEU A 291 15.97 -11.76 16.39
N LEU A 292 15.96 -13.08 16.57
CA LEU A 292 16.53 -13.78 17.72
C LEU A 292 18.05 -13.96 17.67
N ASP A 293 18.66 -13.98 16.49
CA ASP A 293 20.03 -14.46 16.34
C ASP A 293 21.09 -13.55 17.01
N GLN A 294 20.66 -12.43 17.59
CA GLN A 294 21.56 -11.35 17.94
C GLN A 294 21.20 -10.49 19.16
N GLY A 295 19.99 -10.58 19.75
CA GLY A 295 19.59 -9.69 20.85
C GLY A 295 19.65 -8.19 20.47
N ARG A 296 19.30 -7.86 19.21
CA ARG A 296 19.73 -6.63 18.52
C ARG A 296 18.61 -5.74 17.99
N GLY A 297 17.36 -6.03 18.33
CA GLY A 297 16.27 -5.08 18.09
C GLY A 297 16.56 -3.76 18.81
N ARG A 298 16.65 -2.65 18.07
CA ARG A 298 16.98 -1.35 18.67
C ARG A 298 15.85 -0.88 19.59
N PHE A 299 14.59 -1.18 19.27
CA PHE A 299 13.46 -0.83 20.12
C PHE A 299 13.36 -1.77 21.33
N ALA A 300 13.56 -3.07 21.12
CA ALA A 300 13.59 -4.05 22.20
C ALA A 300 14.66 -3.75 23.26
N ASN A 301 15.80 -3.18 22.83
CA ASN A 301 16.89 -2.75 23.72
C ASN A 301 16.77 -1.32 24.23
N LEU A 302 15.59 -0.69 24.14
CA LEU A 302 15.31 0.69 24.53
C LEU A 302 16.04 1.77 23.72
N ASN A 303 17.13 1.47 23.02
CA ASN A 303 17.93 2.46 22.29
C ASN A 303 17.13 3.23 21.22
N GLY A 304 16.36 2.51 20.40
CA GLY A 304 15.51 3.09 19.35
C GLY A 304 14.25 3.76 19.89
N LEU A 305 13.87 3.47 21.13
CA LEU A 305 12.73 4.11 21.79
C LEU A 305 13.21 5.38 22.51
N CYS A 306 14.11 5.24 23.48
CA CYS A 306 14.47 6.28 24.44
C CYS A 306 15.36 7.37 23.82
N HIS A 307 16.44 7.02 23.12
CA HIS A 307 17.41 8.02 22.67
C HIS A 307 16.80 9.05 21.70
N PRO A 308 16.10 8.65 20.62
CA PRO A 308 15.50 9.65 19.74
C PRO A 308 14.47 10.51 20.49
N GLY A 309 13.69 9.91 21.41
CA GLY A 309 12.71 10.63 22.23
C GLY A 309 13.34 11.64 23.19
N GLU A 310 14.42 11.28 23.89
CA GLU A 310 15.16 12.15 24.81
C GLU A 310 15.77 13.35 24.07
N VAL A 311 16.40 13.11 22.91
CA VAL A 311 16.97 14.18 22.10
C VAL A 311 15.86 15.09 21.59
N LEU A 312 14.76 14.54 21.03
CA LEU A 312 13.60 15.33 20.58
C LEU A 312 13.03 16.20 21.72
N GLN A 313 12.81 15.60 22.90
CA GLN A 313 12.25 16.29 24.06
C GLN A 313 13.16 17.42 24.56
N TYR A 314 14.46 17.15 24.68
CA TYR A 314 15.43 18.15 25.09
C TYR A 314 15.48 19.30 24.08
N ARG A 315 15.50 18.99 22.78
CA ARG A 315 15.70 19.99 21.72
C ARG A 315 14.44 20.82 21.43
N ARG A 316 13.24 20.31 21.65
CA ARG A 316 12.01 21.11 21.49
C ARG A 316 11.73 22.05 22.67
N THR A 317 12.16 21.69 23.88
CA THR A 317 11.86 22.47 25.10
C THR A 317 12.93 23.52 25.46
N LYS A 318 14.18 23.33 25.03
CA LYS A 318 15.27 24.25 25.40
C LYS A 318 15.28 25.51 24.53
N GLY A 319 15.25 26.68 25.17
CA GLY A 319 15.21 27.99 24.51
C GLY A 319 16.29 28.25 23.46
N LYS A 320 17.48 27.63 23.60
CA LYS A 320 18.59 27.77 22.64
C LYS A 320 18.30 27.15 21.25
N TYR A 321 17.23 26.39 21.11
CA TYR A 321 16.79 25.76 19.86
C TYR A 321 15.51 26.40 19.28
N LYS A 322 15.11 27.57 19.78
CA LYS A 322 13.96 28.30 19.24
C LYS A 322 14.20 28.84 17.82
N VAL A 323 15.46 28.93 17.40
CA VAL A 323 15.87 29.42 16.08
C VAL A 323 16.79 28.38 15.48
N ALA A 324 16.50 27.95 14.25
CA ALA A 324 17.35 26.99 13.55
C ALA A 324 18.73 27.59 13.24
N ARG A 325 19.77 26.77 13.35
CA ARG A 325 21.12 27.16 12.96
C ARG A 325 21.26 27.20 11.45
N ARG A 326 21.83 28.27 10.89
CA ARG A 326 22.04 28.38 9.43
C ARG A 326 23.04 27.34 8.92
N GLU A 327 24.01 27.00 9.75
CA GLU A 327 25.05 25.98 9.49
C GLU A 327 24.47 24.55 9.44
N ALA A 328 23.19 24.38 9.80
CA ALA A 328 22.51 23.10 9.68
C ALA A 328 22.29 22.70 8.22
N ALA A 329 22.26 23.64 7.26
CA ALA A 329 22.20 23.35 5.82
C ALA A 329 23.56 23.00 5.19
N ASP A 330 24.66 23.22 5.92
CA ASP A 330 26.01 23.03 5.39
C ASP A 330 26.26 21.57 5.01
N ARG A 331 27.22 21.38 4.10
CA ARG A 331 27.63 20.03 3.69
C ARG A 331 28.19 19.26 4.89
N ARG A 332 27.67 18.06 5.11
CA ARG A 332 28.15 17.13 6.15
C ARG A 332 28.57 15.82 5.50
N ASP A 333 29.66 15.23 5.99
CA ASP A 333 30.06 13.88 5.58
C ASP A 333 29.42 12.87 6.54
N PRO A 334 28.45 12.06 6.08
CA PRO A 334 27.75 11.13 6.95
C PRO A 334 28.66 10.14 7.68
N VAL A 335 29.75 9.71 7.04
CA VAL A 335 30.70 8.72 7.58
C VAL A 335 31.48 9.28 8.78
N THR A 336 31.57 10.60 8.91
CA THR A 336 32.24 11.26 10.04
C THR A 336 31.33 11.48 11.26
N ILE A 337 30.02 11.33 11.07
CA ILE A 337 29.00 11.64 12.09
C ILE A 337 28.37 10.36 12.60
N ILE A 338 27.95 9.49 11.67
CA ILE A 338 27.26 8.24 11.96
C ILE A 338 28.30 7.12 12.09
N GLN A 339 28.16 6.27 13.11
CA GLN A 339 29.02 5.11 13.30
C GLN A 339 28.44 3.87 12.58
N PRO A 340 29.31 2.96 12.10
CA PRO A 340 28.85 1.73 11.46
C PRO A 340 28.11 0.82 12.46
N PRO A 341 27.15 -0.01 12.00
CA PRO A 341 26.36 -0.89 12.86
C PRO A 341 27.14 -1.84 13.74
N TRP A 342 28.42 -2.13 13.46
CA TRP A 342 29.26 -3.03 14.25
C TRP A 342 30.24 -2.30 15.17
N ALA A 343 30.27 -0.96 15.18
CA ALA A 343 31.20 -0.20 16.02
C ALA A 343 31.02 -0.50 17.52
N TRP A 344 29.79 -0.77 17.96
CA TRP A 344 29.49 -1.12 19.35
C TRP A 344 30.11 -2.46 19.79
N LEU A 345 30.46 -3.37 18.86
CA LEU A 345 31.18 -4.59 19.21
C LEU A 345 32.63 -4.32 19.63
N GLN A 346 33.18 -3.17 19.21
CA GLN A 346 34.57 -2.79 19.46
C GLN A 346 34.70 -1.65 20.47
N ALA A 347 33.67 -0.81 20.59
CA ALA A 347 33.65 0.35 21.47
C ALA A 347 32.94 0.04 22.81
N GLN A 348 33.28 0.80 23.85
CA GLN A 348 32.42 0.88 25.04
C GLN A 348 31.04 1.42 24.62
N GLU A 349 29.94 0.81 25.08
CA GLU A 349 28.54 1.16 24.74
C GLU A 349 28.26 2.68 24.70
N LYS A 350 28.94 3.45 25.57
CA LYS A 350 28.81 4.91 25.65
C LYS A 350 29.19 5.68 24.38
N ALA A 351 30.07 5.14 23.53
CA ALA A 351 30.53 5.86 22.34
C ALA A 351 29.47 5.87 21.22
N ASP A 352 28.71 4.79 21.03
CA ASP A 352 27.69 4.69 19.97
C ASP A 352 26.54 5.68 20.22
N VAL A 353 26.11 5.79 21.48
CA VAL A 353 25.04 6.72 21.91
C VAL A 353 25.37 8.18 21.55
N ILE A 354 26.63 8.61 21.72
CA ILE A 354 27.04 9.99 21.43
C ILE A 354 26.91 10.34 19.94
N HIS A 355 27.22 9.38 19.06
CA HIS A 355 27.16 9.59 17.62
C HIS A 355 25.72 9.60 17.10
N ASP A 356 24.88 8.73 17.64
CA ASP A 356 23.46 8.70 17.31
C ASP A 356 22.75 9.98 17.79
N ASP A 357 23.03 10.44 19.01
CA ASP A 357 22.54 11.72 19.53
C ASP A 357 22.93 12.92 18.66
N LEU A 358 24.18 12.93 18.17
CA LEU A 358 24.66 13.95 17.25
C LEU A 358 23.91 13.90 15.92
N ALA A 359 23.70 12.71 15.35
CA ALA A 359 22.94 12.56 14.12
C ALA A 359 21.48 13.04 14.29
N PHE A 360 20.83 12.66 15.39
CA PHE A 360 19.47 13.11 15.72
C PHE A 360 19.36 14.62 15.89
N ASP A 361 20.33 15.26 16.53
CA ASP A 361 20.40 16.72 16.64
C ASP A 361 20.48 17.38 15.25
N MET A 362 21.35 16.85 14.38
CA MET A 362 21.52 17.37 13.03
C MET A 362 20.30 17.18 12.14
N PHE A 363 19.59 16.06 12.26
CA PHE A 363 18.31 15.86 11.58
C PHE A 363 17.27 16.89 12.02
N GLN A 364 17.13 17.12 13.33
CA GLN A 364 16.16 18.07 13.87
C GLN A 364 16.46 19.52 13.47
N GLU A 365 17.72 19.93 13.52
CA GLU A 365 18.13 21.27 13.11
C GLU A 365 17.90 21.50 11.60
N SER A 366 18.18 20.48 10.77
CA SER A 366 17.83 20.53 9.34
C SER A 366 16.32 20.66 9.13
N MET A 367 15.50 19.85 9.80
CA MET A 367 14.04 19.92 9.71
C MET A 367 13.49 21.27 10.18
N ARG A 368 14.02 21.84 11.26
CA ARG A 368 13.65 23.16 11.76
C ARG A 368 13.98 24.26 10.75
N LEU A 369 15.17 24.18 10.13
CA LEU A 369 15.57 25.09 9.06
C LEU A 369 14.70 24.96 7.80
N LEU A 370 14.20 23.76 7.49
CA LEU A 370 13.23 23.54 6.40
C LEU A 370 11.86 24.18 6.70
N LEU A 371 11.42 24.16 7.95
CA LEU A 371 10.18 24.81 8.38
C LEU A 371 10.29 26.34 8.34
N GLU A 372 11.46 26.89 8.70
CA GLU A 372 11.69 28.35 8.71
C GLU A 372 11.92 28.94 7.31
N ASN A 373 12.77 28.32 6.49
CA ASN A 373 13.21 28.89 5.21
C ASN A 373 12.43 28.37 3.99
N GLY A 374 11.51 27.43 4.21
CA GLY A 374 10.85 26.70 3.13
C GLY A 374 11.75 25.65 2.48
N ARG A 375 11.20 24.99 1.46
CA ARG A 375 11.80 23.82 0.81
C ARG A 375 11.65 23.93 -0.70
N GLY A 376 12.69 23.63 -1.47
CA GLY A 376 12.60 23.61 -2.93
C GLY A 376 11.61 22.57 -3.45
N ILE A 377 11.47 21.44 -2.73
CA ILE A 377 10.55 20.36 -3.08
C ILE A 377 9.08 20.72 -2.86
N ALA A 378 8.76 21.70 -1.99
CA ALA A 378 7.37 22.04 -1.65
C ALA A 378 6.54 22.48 -2.87
N GLY A 379 7.20 23.02 -3.90
CA GLY A 379 6.53 23.38 -5.15
C GLY A 379 5.93 22.17 -5.87
N VAL A 380 6.60 21.01 -5.84
CA VAL A 380 6.15 19.82 -6.56
C VAL A 380 5.06 19.04 -5.81
N GLU A 381 5.06 19.08 -4.47
CA GLU A 381 4.13 18.37 -3.59
C GLU A 381 2.66 18.84 -3.68
N SER A 382 2.43 20.05 -4.20
CA SER A 382 1.10 20.67 -4.32
C SER A 382 0.04 19.78 -4.99
N PHE A 383 0.44 18.76 -5.75
CA PHE A 383 -0.46 17.82 -6.41
C PHE A 383 -1.27 16.94 -5.45
N ARG A 384 -0.75 16.64 -4.25
CA ARG A 384 -1.41 15.74 -3.27
C ARG A 384 -2.39 16.44 -2.34
N GLY A 385 -2.57 17.76 -2.49
CA GLY A 385 -3.35 18.60 -1.60
C GLY A 385 -2.53 19.26 -0.49
N PRO A 386 -3.12 20.24 0.21
CA PRO A 386 -2.43 21.00 1.24
C PRO A 386 -2.03 20.12 2.43
N GLY A 387 -0.87 20.41 3.04
CA GLY A 387 -0.42 19.79 4.29
C GLY A 387 0.31 18.46 4.15
N ARG A 388 0.58 17.99 2.93
CA ARG A 388 1.41 16.80 2.69
C ARG A 388 2.83 17.21 2.30
N ALA A 389 3.80 16.86 3.14
CA ALA A 389 5.22 16.90 2.80
C ALA A 389 5.67 15.49 2.40
N CYS A 390 6.51 15.38 1.37
CA CYS A 390 7.13 14.12 0.97
C CYS A 390 8.17 13.68 2.00
N GLU A 391 8.76 14.59 2.80
CA GLU A 391 9.54 14.24 3.98
C GLU A 391 8.60 13.84 5.14
N PRO A 392 8.53 12.54 5.49
CA PRO A 392 7.46 12.01 6.33
C PRO A 392 7.50 12.53 7.79
N LEU A 393 8.67 12.96 8.27
CA LEU A 393 8.84 13.44 9.64
C LEU A 393 8.57 14.93 9.81
N LEU A 394 8.58 15.71 8.72
CA LEU A 394 8.62 17.16 8.80
C LEU A 394 7.36 17.74 9.47
N MET A 395 6.19 17.22 9.11
CA MET A 395 4.92 17.68 9.69
C MET A 395 4.73 17.21 11.13
N LEU A 396 5.20 15.99 11.46
CA LEU A 396 5.19 15.48 12.84
C LEU A 396 6.14 16.29 13.73
N TRP A 397 7.28 16.70 13.19
CA TRP A 397 8.22 17.56 13.91
C TRP A 397 7.65 18.97 14.10
N LYS A 398 7.00 19.53 13.08
CA LYS A 398 6.30 20.81 13.19
C LYS A 398 5.27 20.78 14.32
N GLU A 399 4.42 19.76 14.37
CA GLU A 399 3.44 19.57 15.44
C GLU A 399 4.11 19.51 16.82
N ALA A 400 5.21 18.74 16.94
CA ALA A 400 5.97 18.66 18.20
C ALA A 400 6.62 19.98 18.63
N LEU A 401 6.97 20.87 17.69
CA LEU A 401 7.49 22.21 17.95
C LEU A 401 6.39 23.21 18.31
N ASP A 402 5.24 23.13 17.64
CA ASP A 402 4.09 24.00 17.88
C ASP A 402 3.45 23.70 19.25
N GLU A 403 3.56 22.45 19.72
CA GLU A 403 2.94 21.96 20.95
C GLU A 403 3.96 21.30 21.90
N PRO A 404 4.94 22.07 22.45
CA PRO A 404 6.04 21.51 23.24
C PRO A 404 5.61 20.86 24.56
N GLU A 405 4.43 21.24 25.07
CA GLU A 405 3.84 20.71 26.31
C GLU A 405 3.11 19.36 26.09
N LYS A 406 2.75 19.02 24.85
CA LYS A 406 2.10 17.72 24.56
C LYS A 406 3.14 16.61 24.49
N PRO A 407 2.82 15.38 24.92
CA PRO A 407 3.69 14.22 24.75
C PRO A 407 4.16 14.05 23.30
N LEU A 408 5.37 13.54 23.11
CA LEU A 408 5.88 13.26 21.76
C LEU A 408 5.00 12.22 21.06
N SER A 409 4.91 12.35 19.74
CA SER A 409 4.33 11.30 18.91
C SER A 409 5.28 10.12 18.83
N ALA A 410 4.85 8.92 19.23
CA ALA A 410 5.67 7.71 19.10
C ALA A 410 6.04 7.43 17.62
N LYS A 411 5.17 7.85 16.69
CA LYS A 411 5.43 7.81 15.24
C LYS A 411 6.61 8.69 14.83
N LEU A 412 6.79 9.86 15.45
CA LEU A 412 7.94 10.72 15.20
C LEU A 412 9.24 10.07 15.71
N VAL A 413 9.20 9.48 16.91
CA VAL A 413 10.35 8.77 17.51
C VAL A 413 10.77 7.58 16.63
N PHE A 414 9.81 6.72 16.27
CA PHE A 414 10.03 5.59 15.36
C PHE A 414 10.62 6.06 14.02
N GLY A 415 10.06 7.12 13.44
CA GLY A 415 10.52 7.66 12.17
C GLY A 415 11.95 8.22 12.24
N LEU A 416 12.32 8.87 13.34
CA LEU A 416 13.66 9.42 13.51
C LEU A 416 14.71 8.30 13.65
N GLU A 417 14.40 7.25 14.40
CA GLU A 417 15.22 6.03 14.45
C GLU A 417 15.32 5.38 13.06
N MET A 418 14.21 5.29 12.32
CA MET A 418 14.22 4.71 10.99
C MET A 418 15.08 5.52 9.99
N VAL A 419 15.10 6.85 10.08
CA VAL A 419 16.03 7.66 9.27
C VAL A 419 17.48 7.28 9.55
N LEU A 420 17.85 7.09 10.82
CA LEU A 420 19.21 6.71 11.20
C LEU A 420 19.54 5.28 10.77
N SER A 421 18.65 4.32 11.01
CA SER A 421 18.88 2.90 10.71
C SER A 421 19.00 2.64 9.21
N THR A 422 18.17 3.30 8.39
CA THR A 422 18.29 3.26 6.92
C THR A 422 19.58 3.91 6.42
N PHE A 423 20.04 4.96 7.10
CA PHE A 423 21.34 5.56 6.83
C PHE A 423 22.47 4.56 7.07
N LYS A 424 22.48 3.91 8.25
CA LYS A 424 23.49 2.92 8.61
C LYS A 424 23.48 1.75 7.62
N SER A 425 22.31 1.22 7.30
CA SER A 425 22.15 0.08 6.38
C SER A 425 22.60 0.40 4.95
N PHE A 426 22.36 1.61 4.47
CA PHE A 426 22.78 2.02 3.13
C PHE A 426 24.28 2.37 3.03
N LEU A 427 24.85 2.99 4.07
CA LEU A 427 26.28 3.34 4.11
C LEU A 427 27.16 2.12 4.29
N TRP A 428 26.68 1.12 5.03
CA TRP A 428 27.43 -0.08 5.37
C TRP A 428 26.60 -1.34 5.09
N PRO A 429 26.29 -1.63 3.81
CA PRO A 429 25.58 -2.86 3.43
C PRO A 429 26.40 -4.11 3.77
N ASP A 430 27.72 -3.97 3.78
CA ASP A 430 28.71 -4.93 4.21
C ASP A 430 29.82 -4.20 4.99
N VAL A 431 31.03 -4.75 5.04
CA VAL A 431 32.19 -4.10 5.69
C VAL A 431 32.65 -2.84 4.94
N MET A 432 32.31 -2.70 3.66
CA MET A 432 32.75 -1.61 2.79
C MET A 432 31.77 -0.45 2.83
N THR A 433 32.30 0.77 2.90
CA THR A 433 31.47 1.97 2.90
C THR A 433 30.95 2.29 1.50
N ASN A 434 29.64 2.38 1.35
CA ASN A 434 28.98 2.89 0.16
C ASN A 434 29.25 4.40 0.02
N LYS A 435 29.77 4.80 -1.14
CA LYS A 435 30.15 6.19 -1.45
C LYS A 435 29.04 6.98 -2.16
N THR A 436 27.90 6.35 -2.40
CA THR A 436 26.79 6.97 -3.14
C THR A 436 26.17 8.08 -2.31
N ASN A 437 26.17 9.30 -2.84
CA ASN A 437 25.48 10.42 -2.22
C ASN A 437 24.03 10.48 -2.72
N CYS A 438 23.07 10.13 -1.86
CA CYS A 438 21.66 10.05 -2.24
C CYS A 438 21.07 11.40 -2.64
N ARG A 439 21.52 12.52 -2.04
CA ARG A 439 21.11 13.88 -2.45
C ARG A 439 21.52 14.17 -3.90
N ILE A 440 22.73 13.78 -4.30
CA ILE A 440 23.20 13.92 -5.68
C ILE A 440 22.38 13.05 -6.64
N ALA A 441 22.01 11.83 -6.25
CA ALA A 441 21.14 10.96 -7.04
C ALA A 441 19.77 11.62 -7.27
N ALA A 442 19.15 12.16 -6.21
CA ALA A 442 17.88 12.88 -6.30
C ALA A 442 17.96 14.13 -7.21
N LEU A 443 19.05 14.91 -7.14
CA LEU A 443 19.26 16.06 -8.00
C LEU A 443 19.41 15.67 -9.48
N LYS A 444 20.18 14.62 -9.78
CA LYS A 444 20.35 14.11 -11.14
C LYS A 444 19.01 13.64 -11.72
N PHE A 445 18.24 12.89 -10.92
CA PHE A 445 16.93 12.42 -11.34
C PHE A 445 15.95 13.58 -11.60
N ALA A 446 15.91 14.59 -10.72
CA ALA A 446 15.10 15.80 -10.93
C ALA A 446 15.46 16.54 -12.23
N GLN A 447 16.75 16.63 -12.56
CA GLN A 447 17.23 17.24 -13.80
C GLN A 447 16.81 16.44 -15.04
N ASP A 448 16.87 15.11 -14.97
CA ASP A 448 16.45 14.24 -16.07
C ASP A 448 14.94 14.37 -16.32
N VAL A 449 14.11 14.33 -15.27
CA VAL A 449 12.67 14.56 -15.38
C VAL A 449 12.38 15.95 -15.97
N LYS A 450 13.05 17.00 -15.47
CA LYS A 450 12.92 18.37 -15.98
C LYS A 450 13.26 18.46 -17.48
N SER A 451 14.33 17.80 -17.92
CA SER A 451 14.73 17.77 -19.34
C SER A 451 13.65 17.11 -20.22
N ASN A 452 13.08 16.00 -19.76
CA ASN A 452 12.01 15.29 -20.46
C ASN A 452 10.70 16.09 -20.54
N LEU A 453 10.36 16.82 -19.48
CA LEU A 453 9.23 17.75 -19.46
C LEU A 453 9.43 18.87 -20.48
N ALA A 454 10.62 19.48 -20.52
CA ALA A 454 10.92 20.57 -21.45
C ALA A 454 10.84 20.13 -22.92
N GLN A 455 11.37 18.95 -23.25
CA GLN A 455 11.27 18.39 -24.61
C GLN A 455 9.81 18.10 -25.01
N THR A 456 9.00 17.60 -24.08
CA THR A 456 7.57 17.36 -24.30
C THR A 456 6.81 18.66 -24.51
N LEU A 457 7.09 19.68 -23.70
CA LEU A 457 6.47 21.00 -23.82
C LEU A 457 6.79 21.66 -25.17
N ASP A 458 8.03 21.59 -25.63
CA ASP A 458 8.43 22.12 -26.95
C ASP A 458 7.60 21.48 -28.10
N ILE A 459 7.37 20.18 -28.04
CA ILE A 459 6.52 19.47 -29.01
C ILE A 459 5.07 19.93 -28.91
N LEU A 460 4.51 20.02 -27.70
CA LEU A 460 3.14 20.48 -27.49
C LEU A 460 2.95 21.93 -27.96
N GLN A 461 3.95 22.79 -27.83
CA GLN A 461 3.87 24.16 -28.32
C GLN A 461 3.93 24.25 -29.85
N LYS A 462 4.72 23.38 -30.50
CA LYS A 462 4.87 23.34 -31.97
C LYS A 462 3.67 22.74 -32.69
N ASP A 463 3.00 21.77 -32.09
CA ASP A 463 1.84 21.09 -32.66
C ASP A 463 0.52 21.90 -32.46
N ALA A 464 0.60 23.14 -31.99
CA ALA A 464 -0.58 23.99 -31.80
C ALA A 464 -1.18 24.40 -33.16
N GLY A 465 -2.39 23.92 -33.43
CA GLY A 465 -3.26 24.47 -34.47
C GLY A 465 -3.64 25.94 -34.19
N PRO A 466 -4.36 26.60 -35.11
CA PRO A 466 -4.70 28.03 -35.00
C PRO A 466 -5.53 28.38 -33.75
N GLU A 467 -6.27 27.41 -33.19
CA GLU A 467 -6.95 27.55 -31.89
C GLU A 467 -6.45 26.48 -30.91
N LYS A 468 -5.86 26.91 -29.79
CA LYS A 468 -5.53 26.00 -28.68
C LYS A 468 -6.79 25.69 -27.90
N SER A 469 -7.10 24.41 -27.72
CA SER A 469 -8.15 24.03 -26.78
C SER A 469 -7.74 24.46 -25.37
N ARG A 470 -8.71 24.92 -24.57
CA ARG A 470 -8.49 25.32 -23.16
C ARG A 470 -7.74 24.25 -22.38
N THR A 471 -8.14 22.99 -22.55
CA THR A 471 -7.50 21.83 -21.93
C THR A 471 -6.01 21.80 -22.25
N ARG A 472 -5.61 21.91 -23.52
CA ARG A 472 -4.19 21.89 -23.92
C ARG A 472 -3.39 23.02 -23.26
N GLN A 473 -3.94 24.24 -23.22
CA GLN A 473 -3.29 25.37 -22.58
C GLN A 473 -3.08 25.12 -21.07
N GLU A 474 -4.09 24.60 -20.37
CA GLU A 474 -3.99 24.24 -18.95
C GLU A 474 -2.87 23.21 -18.70
N HIS A 475 -2.64 22.27 -19.64
CA HIS A 475 -1.52 21.32 -19.56
C HIS A 475 -0.17 21.94 -19.83
N GLU A 476 -0.04 22.78 -20.86
CA GLU A 476 1.20 23.51 -21.12
C GLU A 476 1.59 24.35 -19.89
N ASP A 477 0.64 25.10 -19.32
CA ASP A 477 0.85 25.91 -18.12
C ASP A 477 1.27 25.04 -16.91
N ARG A 478 0.67 23.85 -16.77
CA ARG A 478 1.06 22.86 -15.75
C ARG A 478 2.51 22.40 -15.93
N LEU A 479 2.91 22.00 -17.14
CA LEU A 479 4.28 21.54 -17.43
C LEU A 479 5.30 22.66 -17.20
N ILE A 480 5.00 23.90 -17.61
CA ILE A 480 5.82 25.09 -17.35
C ILE A 480 6.00 25.28 -15.84
N SER A 481 4.90 25.23 -15.08
CA SER A 481 4.93 25.36 -13.62
C SER A 481 5.82 24.29 -12.99
N MET A 482 5.71 23.03 -13.43
CA MET A 482 6.53 21.93 -12.91
C MET A 482 8.01 22.09 -13.21
N ILE A 483 8.37 22.50 -14.43
CA ILE A 483 9.78 22.76 -14.81
C ILE A 483 10.37 23.82 -13.88
N ALA A 484 9.63 24.90 -13.60
CA ALA A 484 10.07 25.94 -12.68
C ALA A 484 10.23 25.42 -11.25
N LYS A 485 9.29 24.61 -10.76
CA LYS A 485 9.34 24.00 -9.42
C LYS A 485 10.53 23.03 -9.26
N MET A 486 10.80 22.20 -10.27
CA MET A 486 11.98 21.32 -10.28
C MET A 486 13.28 22.13 -10.32
N ASP A 487 13.29 23.26 -11.03
CA ASP A 487 14.43 24.17 -11.05
C ASP A 487 14.70 24.79 -9.67
N MET A 488 13.65 25.14 -8.91
CA MET A 488 13.80 25.61 -7.53
C MET A 488 14.48 24.55 -6.64
N PHE A 489 14.03 23.29 -6.72
CA PHE A 489 14.68 22.18 -6.00
C PHE A 489 16.14 21.98 -6.40
N CYS A 490 16.45 22.05 -7.71
CA CYS A 490 17.81 21.88 -8.21
C CYS A 490 18.76 23.01 -7.77
N ARG A 491 18.23 24.21 -7.56
CA ARG A 491 19.00 25.38 -7.07
C ARG A 491 19.20 25.38 -5.56
N GLU A 492 18.48 24.54 -4.82
CA GLU A 492 18.60 24.46 -3.37
C GLU A 492 19.96 23.85 -2.97
N LYS A 493 20.87 24.71 -2.51
CA LYS A 493 22.24 24.36 -2.07
C LYS A 493 22.23 23.76 -0.66
N ARG A 494 21.57 22.63 -0.50
CA ARG A 494 21.43 21.94 0.78
C ARG A 494 22.01 20.53 0.69
N PHE A 495 23.02 20.29 1.50
CA PHE A 495 23.77 19.02 1.61
C PHE A 495 23.95 18.63 3.08
N ASP A 496 22.96 18.95 3.90
CA ASP A 496 22.95 18.53 5.30
C ASP A 496 22.73 17.03 5.45
N LEU A 497 22.82 16.55 6.70
CA LEU A 497 22.70 15.13 6.98
C LEU A 497 21.29 14.60 6.63
N TYR A 498 20.22 15.37 6.86
CA TYR A 498 18.85 14.93 6.63
C TYR A 498 18.53 14.83 5.13
N TYR A 499 18.91 15.82 4.31
CA TYR A 499 18.71 15.77 2.86
C TYR A 499 19.60 14.75 2.15
N GLN A 500 20.70 14.33 2.77
CA GLN A 500 21.53 13.23 2.31
C GLN A 500 21.05 11.86 2.79
N ALA A 501 20.13 11.81 3.75
CA ALA A 501 19.60 10.54 4.25
C ALA A 501 18.96 9.74 3.10
N PRO A 502 19.31 8.45 2.95
CA PRO A 502 18.83 7.64 1.83
C PRO A 502 17.30 7.67 1.70
N TRP A 503 16.59 7.51 2.81
CA TRP A 503 15.13 7.54 2.84
C TRP A 503 14.57 8.90 2.39
N ILE A 504 15.11 10.01 2.88
CA ILE A 504 14.63 11.36 2.55
C ILE A 504 14.89 11.71 1.07
N ALA A 505 16.10 11.46 0.58
CA ALA A 505 16.44 11.68 -0.81
C ALA A 505 15.62 10.78 -1.75
N GLY A 506 15.37 9.53 -1.34
CA GLY A 506 14.48 8.62 -2.05
C GLY A 506 13.02 9.10 -2.06
N CYS A 507 12.53 9.73 -0.99
CA CYS A 507 11.22 10.39 -0.98
C CYS A 507 11.14 11.55 -1.96
N HIS A 508 12.21 12.34 -2.12
CA HIS A 508 12.27 13.37 -3.17
C HIS A 508 12.18 12.74 -4.56
N MET A 509 12.92 11.66 -4.80
CA MET A 509 12.87 10.93 -6.07
C MET A 509 11.47 10.36 -6.36
N LEU A 510 10.81 9.79 -5.36
CA LEU A 510 9.43 9.30 -5.45
C LEU A 510 8.48 10.39 -5.92
N GLU A 511 8.56 11.59 -5.33
CA GLU A 511 7.66 12.69 -5.69
C GLU A 511 7.86 13.12 -7.15
N PHE A 512 9.11 13.26 -7.60
CA PHE A 512 9.38 13.56 -9.02
C PHE A 512 8.90 12.45 -9.95
N HIS A 513 9.10 11.19 -9.55
CA HIS A 513 8.72 10.04 -10.34
C HIS A 513 7.21 9.93 -10.51
N THR A 514 6.46 10.09 -9.43
CA THR A 514 5.00 10.02 -9.45
C THR A 514 4.37 11.14 -10.26
N LEU A 515 4.95 12.35 -10.19
CA LEU A 515 4.56 13.45 -11.06
C LEU A 515 4.89 13.17 -12.53
N ALA A 516 6.10 12.67 -12.81
CA ALA A 516 6.51 12.31 -14.16
C ALA A 516 5.61 11.24 -14.77
N MET A 517 5.24 10.22 -13.99
CA MET A 517 4.33 9.17 -14.41
C MET A 517 2.92 9.71 -14.64
N HIS A 518 2.38 10.48 -13.68
CA HIS A 518 1.05 11.09 -13.82
C HIS A 518 0.97 11.94 -15.08
N ASP A 519 1.88 12.90 -15.25
CA ASP A 519 1.81 13.85 -16.36
C ASP A 519 2.27 13.25 -17.69
N GLY A 520 3.15 12.25 -17.66
CA GLY A 520 3.50 11.48 -18.84
C GLY A 520 2.34 10.63 -19.36
N VAL A 521 1.68 9.84 -18.50
CA VAL A 521 0.47 9.07 -18.86
C VAL A 521 -0.63 10.01 -19.36
N TYR A 522 -0.78 11.15 -18.69
CA TYR A 522 -1.75 12.16 -19.06
C TYR A 522 -1.53 12.69 -20.48
N VAL A 523 -0.29 13.08 -20.83
CA VAL A 523 0.06 13.55 -22.17
C VAL A 523 -0.12 12.45 -23.22
N CYS A 524 0.23 11.20 -22.89
CA CYS A 524 -0.05 10.04 -23.74
C CYS A 524 -1.55 9.87 -24.02
N SER A 525 -2.40 10.15 -23.03
CA SER A 525 -3.85 10.01 -23.14
C SER A 525 -4.50 11.09 -23.99
N VAL A 526 -4.16 12.35 -23.73
CA VAL A 526 -4.91 13.49 -24.26
C VAL A 526 -4.48 13.91 -25.66
N SER A 527 -3.23 13.61 -26.04
CA SER A 527 -2.73 13.98 -27.37
C SER A 527 -3.33 13.19 -28.52
N GLY A 528 -3.88 12.00 -28.25
CA GLY A 528 -4.39 11.08 -29.28
C GLY A 528 -3.31 10.39 -30.13
N HIS A 529 -2.07 10.86 -30.10
CA HIS A 529 -0.96 10.30 -30.90
C HIS A 529 -0.57 8.89 -30.46
N VAL A 530 -0.57 8.61 -29.15
CA VAL A 530 -0.28 7.27 -28.63
C VAL A 530 -1.39 6.30 -29.06
N CYS A 531 -2.66 6.70 -28.89
CA CYS A 531 -3.81 5.93 -29.36
C CYS A 531 -3.70 5.62 -30.87
N ALA A 532 -3.46 6.64 -31.71
CA ALA A 532 -3.30 6.45 -33.15
C ALA A 532 -2.14 5.50 -33.49
N THR A 533 -1.00 5.66 -32.83
CA THR A 533 0.18 4.79 -33.03
C THR A 533 -0.15 3.34 -32.71
N LEU A 534 -0.74 3.08 -31.54
CA LEU A 534 -0.99 1.71 -31.06
C LEU A 534 -2.10 1.03 -31.85
N HIS A 535 -3.17 1.73 -32.23
CA HIS A 535 -4.23 1.17 -33.08
C HIS A 535 -3.74 0.85 -34.49
N MET A 536 -2.93 1.73 -35.09
CA MET A 536 -2.32 1.45 -36.39
C MET A 536 -1.36 0.26 -36.30
N TYR A 537 -0.47 0.25 -35.30
CA TYR A 537 0.45 -0.86 -35.07
C TYR A 537 -0.29 -2.19 -34.90
N ASN A 538 -1.33 -2.24 -34.05
CA ASN A 538 -2.16 -3.43 -33.89
C ASN A 538 -2.83 -3.84 -35.22
N ALA A 539 -3.36 -2.89 -35.99
CA ALA A 539 -3.95 -3.22 -37.29
C ALA A 539 -2.92 -3.86 -38.23
N LEU A 540 -1.71 -3.33 -38.33
CA LEU A 540 -0.64 -3.89 -39.16
C LEU A 540 -0.15 -5.27 -38.69
N ARG A 541 -0.31 -5.60 -37.41
CA ARG A 541 -0.03 -6.94 -36.85
C ARG A 541 -1.13 -7.96 -37.17
N GLN A 542 -2.34 -7.51 -37.52
CA GLN A 542 -3.51 -8.35 -37.76
C GLN A 542 -3.94 -8.40 -39.24
N VAL A 543 -3.60 -7.38 -40.03
CA VAL A 543 -4.05 -7.21 -41.41
C VAL A 543 -3.11 -7.86 -42.43
N GLY A 544 -3.70 -8.62 -43.35
CA GLY A 544 -3.01 -9.27 -44.45
C GLY A 544 -2.34 -10.57 -44.06
N ASN A 545 -1.60 -11.15 -45.00
CA ASN A 545 -0.89 -12.43 -44.82
C ASN A 545 0.56 -12.22 -44.34
N LYS A 546 1.04 -10.98 -44.30
CA LYS A 546 2.40 -10.60 -43.90
C LYS A 546 2.36 -9.59 -42.75
N PRO A 547 2.09 -10.02 -41.50
CA PRO A 547 2.08 -9.11 -40.37
C PRO A 547 3.46 -8.48 -40.17
N ILE A 548 3.52 -7.19 -39.81
CA ILE A 548 4.79 -6.52 -39.53
C ILE A 548 5.52 -7.21 -38.37
N LYS A 549 6.85 -7.16 -38.34
CA LYS A 549 7.62 -7.70 -37.20
C LYS A 549 7.21 -7.01 -35.89
N SER A 550 7.23 -7.76 -34.80
CA SER A 550 7.04 -7.24 -33.44
C SER A 550 8.04 -6.12 -33.14
N ILE A 551 7.53 -5.03 -32.55
CA ILE A 551 8.32 -3.92 -32.02
C ILE A 551 8.11 -3.93 -30.50
N PRO A 552 9.11 -4.36 -29.70
CA PRO A 552 8.93 -4.69 -28.28
C PRO A 552 8.25 -3.60 -27.46
N ILE A 553 8.66 -2.34 -27.59
CA ILE A 553 8.03 -1.23 -26.87
C ILE A 553 6.55 -1.04 -27.23
N LEU A 554 6.16 -1.25 -28.49
CA LEU A 554 4.78 -1.07 -28.91
C LEU A 554 3.89 -2.24 -28.48
N ASP A 555 4.41 -3.48 -28.51
CA ASP A 555 3.71 -4.63 -27.93
C ASP A 555 3.48 -4.44 -26.42
N PHE A 556 4.51 -3.97 -25.71
CA PHE A 556 4.43 -3.65 -24.29
C PHE A 556 3.37 -2.59 -23.98
N LEU A 557 3.35 -1.49 -24.75
CA LEU A 557 2.36 -0.42 -24.60
C LEU A 557 0.95 -0.87 -24.96
N CYS A 558 0.78 -1.73 -25.97
CA CYS A 558 -0.51 -2.34 -26.30
C CYS A 558 -1.08 -3.13 -25.13
N GLU A 559 -0.25 -3.92 -24.42
CA GLU A 559 -0.68 -4.65 -23.23
C GLU A 559 -1.00 -3.72 -22.05
N ILE A 560 -0.15 -2.72 -21.75
CA ILE A 560 -0.41 -1.76 -20.66
C ILE A 560 -1.74 -1.02 -20.89
N PHE A 561 -2.00 -0.61 -22.13
CA PHE A 561 -3.18 0.17 -22.47
C PHE A 561 -4.35 -0.67 -23.01
N LYS A 562 -4.28 -2.00 -22.87
CA LYS A 562 -5.27 -2.95 -23.41
C LYS A 562 -6.69 -2.63 -22.95
N ASP A 563 -6.89 -2.42 -21.66
CA ASP A 563 -8.22 -2.17 -21.11
C ASP A 563 -8.79 -0.81 -21.53
N ARG A 564 -7.92 0.19 -21.68
CA ARG A 564 -8.33 1.59 -21.93
C ARG A 564 -8.46 1.93 -23.40
N LEU A 565 -7.48 1.54 -24.22
CA LEU A 565 -7.46 1.85 -25.65
C LEU A 565 -8.13 0.75 -26.49
N PHE A 566 -8.08 -0.50 -26.03
CA PHE A 566 -8.62 -1.64 -26.77
C PHE A 566 -9.84 -2.29 -26.11
N PHE A 567 -10.34 -1.74 -25.00
CA PHE A 567 -11.52 -2.26 -24.28
C PHE A 567 -11.36 -3.74 -23.87
N GLY A 568 -10.13 -4.12 -23.48
CA GLY A 568 -9.79 -5.45 -22.98
C GLY A 568 -9.41 -6.47 -24.05
N ALA A 569 -9.58 -6.16 -25.35
CA ALA A 569 -9.25 -7.08 -26.43
C ALA A 569 -8.73 -6.36 -27.69
N PHE A 570 -7.66 -6.90 -28.28
CA PHE A 570 -7.13 -6.34 -29.52
C PHE A 570 -8.11 -6.54 -30.68
N PRO A 571 -8.52 -5.46 -31.37
CA PRO A 571 -9.43 -5.57 -32.50
C PRO A 571 -8.74 -6.34 -33.63
N LYS A 572 -9.48 -7.27 -34.24
CA LYS A 572 -9.08 -8.00 -35.46
C LYS A 572 -9.77 -7.47 -36.72
N LYS A 573 -10.81 -6.64 -36.53
CA LYS A 573 -11.63 -5.99 -37.57
C LYS A 573 -12.24 -4.71 -36.99
N LYS A 574 -12.82 -3.87 -37.86
CA LYS A 574 -13.46 -2.59 -37.48
C LYS A 574 -12.53 -1.67 -36.69
N PHE A 575 -11.28 -1.58 -37.13
CA PHE A 575 -10.23 -0.85 -36.41
C PHE A 575 -10.58 0.62 -36.20
N SER A 576 -11.18 1.30 -37.20
CA SER A 576 -11.60 2.70 -37.07
C SER A 576 -12.63 2.91 -35.98
N THR A 577 -13.57 1.95 -35.82
CA THR A 577 -14.59 2.02 -34.77
C THR A 577 -13.97 1.94 -33.37
N TYR A 578 -13.02 1.02 -33.17
CA TYR A 578 -12.31 0.91 -31.90
C TYR A 578 -11.47 2.16 -31.62
N PHE A 579 -10.72 2.62 -32.61
CA PHE A 579 -9.88 3.81 -32.50
C PHE A 579 -10.69 5.06 -32.15
N ARG A 580 -11.76 5.36 -32.90
CA ARG A 580 -12.65 6.50 -32.64
C ARG A 580 -13.31 6.39 -31.26
N ARG A 581 -13.73 5.19 -30.84
CA ARG A 581 -14.28 4.97 -29.49
C ARG A 581 -13.24 5.23 -28.40
N ALA A 582 -11.99 4.81 -28.61
CA ALA A 582 -10.88 5.06 -27.69
C ALA A 582 -10.54 6.56 -27.57
N GLN A 583 -10.73 7.33 -28.64
CA GLN A 583 -10.63 8.79 -28.63
C GLN A 583 -11.85 9.50 -28.01
N GLY A 584 -12.86 8.76 -27.56
CA GLY A 584 -14.08 9.32 -26.94
C GLY A 584 -15.15 9.74 -27.94
N CYS A 585 -15.07 9.34 -29.21
CA CYS A 585 -16.16 9.52 -30.16
C CYS A 585 -17.32 8.54 -29.87
N GLY A 586 -18.56 9.02 -29.95
CA GLY A 586 -19.74 8.16 -29.91
C GLY A 586 -19.83 7.23 -31.14
N ILE A 587 -20.66 6.18 -31.05
CA ILE A 587 -20.88 5.19 -32.15
C ILE A 587 -21.72 5.78 -33.31
N GLN A 588 -21.64 7.10 -33.56
CA GLN A 588 -22.42 7.70 -34.63
C GLN A 588 -21.74 7.50 -35.99
N LYS A 589 -22.47 6.84 -36.90
CA LYS A 589 -22.13 6.67 -38.32
C LYS A 589 -22.33 7.98 -39.08
N ASN A 590 -21.48 9.00 -38.89
CA ASN A 590 -21.67 10.26 -39.62
C ASN A 590 -20.81 10.35 -40.88
N LYS A 591 -21.46 10.63 -42.01
CA LYS A 591 -20.89 10.82 -43.35
C LYS A 591 -20.10 12.13 -43.50
N ASP A 592 -20.17 13.03 -42.50
CA ASP A 592 -19.53 14.34 -42.52
C ASP A 592 -18.28 14.41 -41.62
N LEU A 593 -17.38 13.42 -41.75
CA LEU A 593 -16.08 13.37 -41.06
C LEU A 593 -15.26 14.67 -41.24
N VAL A 594 -15.38 15.31 -42.42
CA VAL A 594 -14.58 16.49 -42.79
C VAL A 594 -14.96 17.75 -41.98
N GLY A 595 -16.25 17.95 -41.68
CA GLY A 595 -16.71 19.11 -40.89
C GLY A 595 -16.25 19.06 -39.43
N TRP A 596 -15.99 17.85 -38.93
CA TRP A 596 -15.53 17.60 -37.57
C TRP A 596 -14.02 17.83 -37.38
N TYR A 597 -13.20 17.48 -38.37
CA TYR A 597 -11.75 17.69 -38.30
C TYR A 597 -11.32 19.15 -38.47
N ALA A 598 -12.16 19.99 -39.11
CA ALA A 598 -11.94 21.44 -39.19
C ALA A 598 -11.97 22.11 -37.80
N SER A 599 -12.52 21.45 -36.78
CA SER A 599 -12.52 21.86 -35.36
C SER A 599 -11.42 21.21 -34.51
N GLY A 600 -10.43 20.56 -35.14
CA GLY A 600 -9.38 19.76 -34.47
C GLY A 600 -9.73 18.27 -34.40
N LEU A 601 -8.73 17.40 -34.29
CA LEU A 601 -8.92 15.97 -33.95
C LEU A 601 -10.00 15.88 -32.88
N ALA A 602 -11.03 15.03 -33.09
CA ALA A 602 -12.13 14.83 -32.17
C ALA A 602 -11.59 14.72 -30.73
N GLN A 603 -11.60 15.84 -30.00
CA GLN A 603 -11.18 15.83 -28.61
C GLN A 603 -12.28 15.06 -27.87
N PRO A 604 -11.92 14.18 -26.92
CA PRO A 604 -12.91 13.43 -26.16
C PRO A 604 -14.00 14.39 -25.65
N PHE A 605 -15.23 14.17 -26.09
CA PHE A 605 -16.37 15.08 -25.87
C PHE A 605 -16.58 15.37 -24.38
N THR A 606 -16.94 16.63 -24.07
CA THR A 606 -17.54 17.18 -22.83
C THR A 606 -16.83 16.88 -21.49
N LYS A 607 -16.95 17.82 -20.54
CA LYS A 607 -16.38 17.73 -19.18
C LYS A 607 -16.72 16.40 -18.44
N ASP A 608 -17.81 15.73 -18.81
CA ASP A 608 -18.23 14.47 -18.18
C ASP A 608 -17.64 13.20 -18.82
N ALA A 609 -17.36 13.18 -20.13
CA ALA A 609 -16.63 12.06 -20.75
C ALA A 609 -15.11 12.21 -20.55
N TYR A 610 -14.63 13.44 -20.36
CA TYR A 610 -13.27 13.75 -19.91
C TYR A 610 -12.92 13.02 -18.59
N ARG A 611 -13.83 13.00 -17.60
CA ARG A 611 -13.64 12.24 -16.35
C ARG A 611 -13.60 10.72 -16.52
N LYS A 612 -14.23 10.17 -17.58
CA LYS A 612 -14.30 8.72 -17.84
C LYS A 612 -13.18 8.22 -18.77
N SER A 613 -12.54 9.10 -19.52
CA SER A 613 -11.50 8.78 -20.52
C SER A 613 -10.07 9.02 -20.05
N HIS A 614 -9.84 9.67 -18.90
CA HIS A 614 -8.50 9.72 -18.32
C HIS A 614 -8.01 8.30 -18.03
N MET A 615 -6.84 7.96 -18.56
CA MET A 615 -6.11 6.80 -18.11
C MET A 615 -5.81 7.02 -16.63
N ASP A 616 -6.50 6.25 -15.81
CA ASP A 616 -6.28 6.24 -14.39
C ASP A 616 -4.94 5.55 -14.13
N THR A 617 -3.94 6.31 -13.67
CA THR A 617 -2.65 5.76 -13.27
C THR A 617 -2.81 4.68 -12.20
N GLU A 618 -3.93 4.71 -11.46
CA GLU A 618 -4.26 3.70 -10.46
C GLU A 618 -4.48 2.30 -11.05
N THR A 619 -4.87 2.22 -12.32
CA THR A 619 -5.04 0.94 -13.02
C THR A 619 -3.78 0.46 -13.73
N ILE A 620 -2.76 1.30 -13.81
CA ILE A 620 -1.54 1.01 -14.57
C ILE A 620 -0.41 0.49 -13.67
N SER A 621 -0.35 0.95 -12.42
CA SER A 621 0.75 0.63 -11.51
C SER A 621 0.32 0.66 -10.05
N LEU A 622 0.54 -0.45 -9.34
CA LEU A 622 0.39 -0.54 -7.89
C LEU A 622 1.41 0.35 -7.18
N PHE A 623 2.63 0.47 -7.72
CA PHE A 623 3.67 1.35 -7.22
C PHE A 623 3.17 2.79 -7.11
N HIS A 624 2.61 3.32 -8.20
CA HIS A 624 2.08 4.68 -8.27
C HIS A 624 0.85 4.85 -7.39
N THR A 625 -0.07 3.88 -7.45
CA THR A 625 -1.31 3.87 -6.67
C THR A 625 -1.03 4.03 -5.18
N ALA A 626 -0.21 3.15 -4.58
CA ALA A 626 0.01 3.20 -3.14
C ALA A 626 0.58 4.56 -2.72
N HIS A 627 1.54 5.10 -3.48
CA HIS A 627 2.16 6.37 -3.15
C HIS A 627 1.17 7.54 -3.28
N MET A 628 0.31 7.58 -4.31
CA MET A 628 -0.76 8.57 -4.46
C MET A 628 -1.76 8.55 -3.29
N TRP A 629 -2.05 7.36 -2.78
CA TRP A 629 -2.96 7.12 -1.66
C TRP A 629 -2.26 7.18 -0.28
N ASP A 630 -1.08 7.79 -0.20
CA ASP A 630 -0.30 7.96 1.03
C ASP A 630 -0.07 6.62 1.77
N TYR A 631 0.09 5.55 1.00
CA TYR A 631 0.29 4.17 1.47
C TYR A 631 -0.86 3.66 2.34
N THR A 632 -2.04 4.26 2.17
CA THR A 632 -3.30 3.85 2.79
C THR A 632 -4.29 3.46 1.71
N PRO A 633 -4.02 2.40 0.92
CA PRO A 633 -4.91 2.00 -0.15
C PRO A 633 -6.27 1.62 0.46
N LYS A 634 -7.24 2.53 0.32
CA LYS A 634 -8.63 2.33 0.76
C LYS A 634 -9.41 1.42 -0.18
N ARG A 635 -8.81 1.06 -1.32
CA ARG A 635 -9.42 0.19 -2.31
C ARG A 635 -8.99 -1.23 -2.03
N TRP A 636 -9.98 -2.06 -1.74
CA TRP A 636 -9.84 -3.51 -1.67
C TRP A 636 -9.12 -4.10 -2.90
N SER A 637 -9.26 -3.49 -4.09
CA SER A 637 -8.61 -3.94 -5.31
C SER A 637 -7.09 -3.99 -5.18
N PHE A 638 -6.50 -3.07 -4.41
CA PHE A 638 -5.06 -3.10 -4.13
C PHE A 638 -4.67 -4.35 -3.33
N TRP A 639 -5.40 -4.64 -2.25
CA TRP A 639 -5.12 -5.82 -1.42
C TRP A 639 -5.44 -7.12 -2.17
N ASN A 640 -6.48 -7.13 -2.99
CA ASN A 640 -6.84 -8.29 -3.80
C ASN A 640 -5.79 -8.60 -4.88
N GLU A 641 -5.18 -7.59 -5.48
CA GLU A 641 -4.08 -7.78 -6.43
C GLU A 641 -2.84 -8.44 -5.76
N ILE A 642 -2.63 -8.12 -4.49
CA ILE A 642 -1.44 -8.55 -3.74
C ILE A 642 -1.63 -9.91 -3.09
N PHE A 643 -2.76 -10.10 -2.39
CA PHE A 643 -3.03 -11.26 -1.54
C PHE A 643 -4.25 -12.08 -1.98
N GLY A 644 -5.00 -11.60 -2.97
CA GLY A 644 -6.19 -12.26 -3.50
C GLY A 644 -5.99 -12.85 -4.90
N ASP A 645 -7.11 -13.09 -5.57
CA ASP A 645 -7.15 -13.54 -6.96
C ASP A 645 -7.42 -12.31 -7.87
N PRO A 646 -6.42 -11.84 -8.65
CA PRO A 646 -6.55 -10.63 -9.45
C PRO A 646 -7.60 -10.75 -10.57
N ASP A 647 -7.88 -11.96 -11.06
CA ASP A 647 -8.82 -12.20 -12.15
C ASP A 647 -10.28 -12.25 -11.67
N ARG A 648 -10.48 -12.43 -10.36
CA ARG A 648 -11.80 -12.54 -9.75
C ARG A 648 -12.28 -11.20 -9.23
N LYS A 649 -13.44 -10.76 -9.71
CA LYS A 649 -14.18 -9.66 -9.08
C LYS A 649 -14.66 -10.09 -7.69
N ALA A 650 -13.97 -9.64 -6.65
CA ALA A 650 -14.38 -9.91 -5.28
C ALA A 650 -15.68 -9.18 -4.93
N SER A 651 -16.54 -9.87 -4.16
CA SER A 651 -17.69 -9.28 -3.49
C SER A 651 -17.24 -8.32 -2.37
N GLU A 652 -18.12 -7.41 -1.94
CA GLU A 652 -17.84 -6.51 -0.81
C GLU A 652 -17.52 -7.28 0.49
N LYS A 653 -18.12 -8.47 0.67
CA LYS A 653 -17.84 -9.35 1.81
C LYS A 653 -16.42 -9.91 1.75
N GLU A 654 -15.98 -10.37 0.59
CA GLU A 654 -14.60 -10.86 0.38
C GLU A 654 -13.58 -9.74 0.56
N ALA A 655 -13.88 -8.54 0.06
CA ALA A 655 -13.06 -7.35 0.27
C ALA A 655 -12.86 -7.04 1.77
N LYS A 656 -13.95 -7.00 2.56
CA LYS A 656 -13.87 -6.78 4.01
C LYS A 656 -13.12 -7.89 4.74
N ARG A 657 -13.30 -9.15 4.30
CA ARG A 657 -12.56 -10.30 4.86
C ARG A 657 -11.06 -10.16 4.61
N LEU A 658 -10.67 -9.77 3.41
CA LEU A 658 -9.26 -9.58 3.06
C LEU A 658 -8.64 -8.41 3.82
N GLU A 659 -9.31 -7.26 3.88
CA GLU A 659 -8.84 -6.11 4.68
C GLU A 659 -8.64 -6.47 6.15
N ARG A 660 -9.57 -7.26 6.72
CA ARG A 660 -9.45 -7.76 8.08
C ARG A 660 -8.26 -8.70 8.20
N TRP A 661 -8.11 -9.66 7.30
CA TRP A 661 -6.99 -10.59 7.31
C TRP A 661 -5.65 -9.86 7.26
N VAL A 662 -5.49 -8.88 6.36
CA VAL A 662 -4.29 -8.03 6.25
C VAL A 662 -4.00 -7.31 7.57
N SER A 663 -5.02 -6.79 8.25
CA SER A 663 -4.85 -6.09 9.53
C SER A 663 -4.39 -6.98 10.70
N LEU A 664 -4.54 -8.31 10.55
CA LEU A 664 -4.18 -9.32 11.54
C LEU A 664 -2.82 -9.97 11.26
N GLN A 665 -2.27 -9.82 10.05
CA GLN A 665 -0.97 -10.40 9.73
C GLN A 665 0.18 -9.59 10.34
N PRO A 666 1.33 -10.24 10.62
CA PRO A 666 2.59 -9.56 10.90
C PRO A 666 2.96 -8.59 9.76
N MET A 667 3.41 -7.38 10.10
CA MET A 667 3.65 -6.33 9.11
C MET A 667 4.83 -6.62 8.20
N ASN A 668 5.86 -7.32 8.68
CA ASN A 668 6.95 -7.77 7.82
C ASN A 668 6.41 -8.61 6.65
N MET A 669 5.48 -9.53 6.91
CA MET A 669 4.82 -10.32 5.88
C MET A 669 4.04 -9.43 4.90
N ILE A 670 3.30 -8.44 5.41
CA ILE A 670 2.55 -7.51 4.55
C ILE A 670 3.50 -6.70 3.67
N ILE A 671 4.54 -6.12 4.27
CA ILE A 671 5.52 -5.28 3.56
C ILE A 671 6.26 -6.10 2.50
N GLU A 672 6.71 -7.32 2.83
CA GLU A 672 7.37 -8.22 1.88
C GLU A 672 6.44 -8.69 0.77
N GLY A 673 5.19 -9.06 1.09
CA GLY A 673 4.20 -9.44 0.08
C GLY A 673 3.92 -8.30 -0.90
N VAL A 674 3.77 -7.09 -0.38
CA VAL A 674 3.61 -5.88 -1.18
C VAL A 674 4.87 -5.60 -2.02
N LYS A 675 6.07 -5.65 -1.42
CA LYS A 675 7.36 -5.48 -2.12
C LYS A 675 7.48 -6.47 -3.27
N HIS A 676 7.19 -7.75 -3.02
CA HIS A 676 7.28 -8.82 -4.01
C HIS A 676 6.36 -8.58 -5.22
N LYS A 677 5.13 -8.11 -4.99
CA LYS A 677 4.16 -7.82 -6.06
C LYS A 677 4.48 -6.55 -6.85
N VAL A 678 5.05 -5.55 -6.19
CA VAL A 678 5.35 -4.25 -6.79
C VAL A 678 6.72 -4.20 -7.48
N LEU A 679 7.70 -4.96 -6.98
CA LEU A 679 9.06 -4.97 -7.53
C LEU A 679 9.13 -5.29 -9.05
N PRO A 680 8.31 -6.19 -9.62
CA PRO A 680 8.26 -6.41 -11.06
C PRO A 680 7.90 -5.18 -11.89
N GLU A 681 7.10 -4.24 -11.36
CA GLU A 681 6.79 -2.97 -12.03
C GLU A 681 8.02 -2.06 -12.12
N VAL A 682 9.05 -2.32 -11.32
CA VAL A 682 10.29 -1.55 -11.26
C VAL A 682 11.46 -2.29 -11.89
N LYS A 683 11.63 -3.60 -11.67
CA LYS A 683 12.81 -4.36 -12.16
C LYS A 683 12.44 -5.62 -12.95
N GLY A 684 11.16 -5.89 -13.14
CA GLY A 684 10.69 -7.10 -13.83
C GLY A 684 10.66 -6.97 -15.34
N GLU A 685 10.07 -7.99 -15.98
CA GLU A 685 9.84 -8.03 -17.43
C GLU A 685 8.85 -6.97 -17.91
N LYS A 686 8.01 -6.46 -16.99
CA LYS A 686 7.01 -5.43 -17.25
C LYS A 686 7.25 -4.21 -16.35
N PRO A 687 8.33 -3.43 -16.58
CA PRO A 687 8.75 -2.35 -15.68
C PRO A 687 7.91 -1.07 -15.89
N VAL A 688 6.59 -1.19 -15.74
CA VAL A 688 5.62 -0.12 -16.03
C VAL A 688 5.83 1.12 -15.17
N ALA A 689 6.19 0.95 -13.89
CA ALA A 689 6.49 2.08 -13.02
C ALA A 689 7.71 2.85 -13.56
N ARG A 690 8.75 2.15 -14.05
CA ARG A 690 9.94 2.80 -14.62
C ARG A 690 9.77 3.41 -16.00
N LEU A 691 8.64 3.22 -16.66
CA LEU A 691 8.45 3.70 -18.02
C LEU A 691 8.43 5.25 -18.07
N ASN A 692 9.30 5.81 -18.89
CA ASN A 692 9.32 7.23 -19.21
C ASN A 692 8.25 7.52 -20.27
N PHE A 693 7.03 7.77 -19.81
CA PHE A 693 5.89 8.08 -20.68
C PHE A 693 6.11 9.34 -21.53
N PHE A 694 6.98 10.28 -21.13
CA PHE A 694 7.37 11.39 -22.01
C PHE A 694 8.17 10.92 -23.21
N ALA A 695 9.14 10.01 -23.01
CA ALA A 695 9.89 9.42 -24.12
C ALA A 695 9.00 8.59 -25.05
N VAL A 696 8.03 7.85 -24.49
CA VAL A 696 6.99 7.14 -25.25
C VAL A 696 6.16 8.10 -26.09
N PHE A 697 5.67 9.19 -25.49
CA PHE A 697 4.92 10.22 -26.21
C PHE A 697 5.73 10.77 -27.40
N ARG A 698 7.01 11.12 -27.18
CA ARG A 698 7.90 11.62 -28.24
C ARG A 698 8.13 10.59 -29.35
N LEU A 699 8.22 9.30 -29.02
CA LEU A 699 8.26 8.23 -30.03
C LEU A 699 7.01 8.26 -30.91
N CYS A 700 5.82 8.25 -30.30
CA CYS A 700 4.56 8.25 -31.02
C CYS A 700 4.39 9.51 -31.89
N VAL A 701 4.77 10.69 -31.39
CA VAL A 701 4.78 11.94 -32.17
C VAL A 701 5.65 11.81 -33.41
N ARG A 702 6.90 11.32 -33.28
CA ARG A 702 7.79 11.14 -34.45
C ARG A 702 7.21 10.18 -35.49
N ILE A 703 6.52 9.13 -35.05
CA ILE A 703 5.82 8.20 -35.94
C ILE A 703 4.69 8.94 -36.68
N MET A 704 3.88 9.73 -35.96
CA MET A 704 2.81 10.52 -36.56
C MET A 704 3.33 11.58 -37.54
N GLU A 705 4.45 12.23 -37.25
CA GLU A 705 5.10 13.16 -38.19
C GLU A 705 5.54 12.47 -39.48
N ARG A 706 6.02 11.22 -39.41
CA ARG A 706 6.31 10.41 -40.60
C ARG A 706 5.04 10.10 -41.39
N PHE A 707 3.96 9.71 -40.72
CA PHE A 707 2.67 9.52 -41.38
C PHE A 707 2.18 10.77 -42.10
N ALA A 708 2.29 11.94 -41.47
CA ALA A 708 1.92 13.22 -42.06
C ALA A 708 2.73 13.56 -43.32
N LYS A 709 4.00 13.15 -43.36
CA LYS A 709 4.91 13.41 -44.48
C LYS A 709 4.69 12.43 -45.65
N ASP A 710 4.46 11.16 -45.34
CA ASP A 710 4.59 10.07 -46.31
C ASP A 710 3.23 9.61 -46.88
N LEU A 711 2.15 9.60 -46.08
CA LEU A 711 0.81 9.19 -46.53
C LEU A 711 0.02 10.13 -47.45
N PRO A 712 0.28 11.46 -47.55
CA PRO A 712 -0.44 12.31 -48.50
C PRO A 712 -0.36 11.84 -49.96
N LYS A 713 0.64 11.01 -50.30
CA LYS A 713 0.82 10.42 -51.64
C LYS A 713 -0.21 9.34 -51.96
N VAL A 714 -0.85 8.78 -50.94
CA VAL A 714 -1.71 7.59 -51.03
C VAL A 714 -3.15 7.90 -50.61
N ALA A 715 -3.33 8.75 -49.60
CA ALA A 715 -4.64 9.13 -49.09
C ALA A 715 -5.20 10.34 -49.86
N ARG A 716 -6.33 10.15 -50.58
CA ARG A 716 -7.04 11.24 -51.26
C ARG A 716 -7.92 12.01 -50.26
N LEU A 717 -7.39 13.09 -49.69
CA LEU A 717 -8.18 14.03 -48.91
C LEU A 717 -8.83 15.08 -49.83
N ASN A 718 -10.16 15.00 -49.99
CA ASN A 718 -10.96 16.07 -50.63
C ASN A 718 -11.30 17.17 -49.59
N VAL A 719 -10.29 17.73 -48.94
CA VAL A 719 -10.46 18.74 -47.88
C VAL A 719 -9.56 19.94 -48.15
N ASN A 720 -10.03 21.14 -47.80
CA ASN A 720 -9.22 22.34 -47.86
C ASN A 720 -7.98 22.20 -46.97
N LYS A 721 -6.78 22.24 -47.56
CA LYS A 721 -5.50 22.06 -46.86
C LYS A 721 -5.29 23.06 -45.72
N SER A 722 -5.89 24.26 -45.79
CA SER A 722 -5.76 25.28 -44.74
C SER A 722 -6.50 24.91 -43.45
N MET A 723 -7.42 23.95 -43.50
CA MET A 723 -8.19 23.48 -42.33
C MET A 723 -7.62 22.20 -41.73
N LEU A 724 -6.59 21.61 -42.35
CA LEU A 724 -5.99 20.39 -41.84
C LEU A 724 -5.04 20.71 -40.68
N PRO A 725 -4.99 19.86 -39.65
CA PRO A 725 -3.92 19.92 -38.68
C PRO A 725 -2.56 19.79 -39.38
N GLN A 726 -1.49 20.25 -38.73
CA GLN A 726 -0.12 20.11 -39.22
C GLN A 726 0.63 19.05 -38.40
N GLY A 727 1.83 18.68 -38.85
CA GLY A 727 2.73 17.81 -38.08
C GLY A 727 2.09 16.49 -37.63
N ALA A 728 2.28 16.14 -36.36
CA ALA A 728 1.76 14.90 -35.78
C ALA A 728 0.23 14.83 -35.80
N GLY A 729 -0.48 15.95 -35.64
CA GLY A 729 -1.93 16.02 -35.76
C GLY A 729 -2.43 15.55 -37.14
N LEU A 730 -1.75 15.92 -38.22
CA LEU A 730 -2.06 15.45 -39.58
C LEU A 730 -1.83 13.94 -39.72
N GLY A 731 -0.76 13.43 -39.12
CA GLY A 731 -0.47 11.99 -39.11
C GLY A 731 -1.58 11.18 -38.45
N SER A 732 -2.08 11.65 -37.30
CA SER A 732 -3.19 11.00 -36.60
C SER A 732 -4.49 11.00 -37.40
N LEU A 733 -4.75 12.06 -38.18
CA LEU A 733 -5.89 12.10 -39.11
C LEU A 733 -5.73 11.05 -40.22
N TYR A 734 -4.55 10.94 -40.82
CA TYR A 734 -4.31 9.91 -41.83
C TYR A 734 -4.45 8.49 -41.27
N VAL A 735 -4.06 8.26 -40.01
CA VAL A 735 -4.29 6.99 -39.33
C VAL A 735 -5.77 6.64 -39.28
N ASP A 736 -6.67 7.57 -38.90
CA ASP A 736 -8.11 7.29 -38.87
C ASP A 736 -8.63 6.83 -40.24
N ILE A 737 -8.25 7.55 -41.30
CA ILE A 737 -8.67 7.27 -42.67
C ILE A 737 -8.20 5.88 -43.10
N ILE A 738 -6.92 5.56 -42.87
CA ILE A 738 -6.37 4.26 -43.24
C ILE A 738 -6.99 3.12 -42.41
N LEU A 739 -7.29 3.34 -41.12
CA LEU A 739 -7.99 2.34 -40.31
C LEU A 739 -9.43 2.09 -40.78
N ASP A 740 -10.08 3.11 -41.34
CA ASP A 740 -11.41 3.00 -41.94
C ASP A 740 -11.33 2.25 -43.27
N ASP A 741 -10.35 2.57 -44.10
CA ASP A 741 -10.06 1.85 -45.34
C ASP A 741 -9.75 0.38 -45.06
N PHE A 742 -8.91 0.05 -44.07
CA PHE A 742 -8.66 -1.33 -43.66
C PHE A 742 -9.94 -2.04 -43.25
N SER A 743 -10.82 -1.36 -42.52
CA SER A 743 -12.10 -1.95 -42.10
C SER A 743 -13.00 -2.24 -43.30
N ALA A 744 -13.08 -1.32 -44.26
CA ALA A 744 -13.84 -1.51 -45.50
C ALA A 744 -13.26 -2.63 -46.37
N GLN A 745 -11.94 -2.66 -46.54
CA GLN A 745 -11.22 -3.70 -47.28
C GLN A 745 -11.41 -5.08 -46.65
N LEU A 746 -11.44 -5.16 -45.32
CA LEU A 746 -11.70 -6.41 -44.61
C LEU A 746 -13.16 -6.83 -44.65
N ASP A 747 -14.12 -5.95 -44.92
CA ASP A 747 -15.54 -6.31 -45.05
C ASP A 747 -15.90 -6.79 -46.47
N ASP A 748 -15.11 -6.43 -47.50
CA ASP A 748 -15.27 -6.88 -48.89
C ASP A 748 -14.35 -8.07 -49.23
N ASP A 749 -14.92 -9.18 -49.71
CA ASP A 749 -14.15 -10.41 -49.95
C ASP A 749 -13.11 -10.29 -51.08
N TYR A 750 -13.39 -9.50 -52.11
CA TYR A 750 -12.45 -9.29 -53.21
C TYR A 750 -11.28 -8.40 -52.75
N ALA A 751 -11.62 -7.30 -52.09
CA ALA A 751 -10.66 -6.34 -51.54
C ALA A 751 -9.76 -7.00 -50.49
N ARG A 752 -10.32 -7.84 -49.61
CA ARG A 752 -9.58 -8.63 -48.61
C ARG A 752 -8.51 -9.52 -49.25
N ARG A 753 -8.78 -10.12 -50.40
CA ARG A 753 -7.79 -10.97 -51.13
C ARG A 753 -6.63 -10.15 -51.71
N HIS A 754 -6.86 -8.88 -52.03
CA HIS A 754 -5.88 -7.98 -52.62
C HIS A 754 -5.35 -6.94 -51.62
N ILE A 755 -5.59 -7.14 -50.31
CA ILE A 755 -5.19 -6.17 -49.28
C ILE A 755 -3.68 -5.94 -49.22
N GLU A 756 -2.88 -6.93 -49.64
CA GLU A 756 -1.42 -6.83 -49.76
C GLU A 756 -0.97 -5.86 -50.86
N GLU A 757 -1.82 -5.58 -51.83
CA GLU A 757 -1.58 -4.61 -52.91
C GLU A 757 -2.07 -3.21 -52.55
N PHE A 758 -2.80 -3.06 -51.42
CA PHE A 758 -3.32 -1.77 -50.99
C PHE A 758 -2.16 -0.82 -50.64
N PRO A 759 -1.99 0.30 -51.36
CA PRO A 759 -0.82 1.16 -51.16
C PRO A 759 -0.72 1.74 -49.74
N GLY A 760 -1.88 1.95 -49.08
CA GLY A 760 -1.91 2.43 -47.69
C GLY A 760 -1.28 1.43 -46.73
N LEU A 761 -1.53 0.13 -46.92
CA LEU A 761 -0.92 -0.93 -46.11
C LEU A 761 0.59 -0.95 -46.31
N ILE A 762 1.05 -0.96 -47.56
CA ILE A 762 2.48 -1.01 -47.92
C ILE A 762 3.24 0.15 -47.26
N GLU A 763 2.70 1.37 -47.37
CA GLU A 763 3.36 2.56 -46.84
C GLU A 763 3.36 2.59 -45.31
N CYS A 764 2.26 2.19 -44.67
CA CYS A 764 2.20 2.07 -43.21
C CYS A 764 3.21 1.03 -42.70
N ARG A 765 3.33 -0.13 -43.36
CA ARG A 765 4.34 -1.14 -43.01
C ARG A 765 5.75 -0.57 -43.13
N ARG A 766 6.07 0.10 -44.24
CA ARG A 766 7.38 0.75 -44.45
C ARG A 766 7.73 1.73 -43.34
N ILE A 767 6.77 2.53 -42.87
CA ILE A 767 6.98 3.49 -41.77
C ILE A 767 7.34 2.75 -40.48
N PHE A 768 6.60 1.71 -40.10
CA PHE A 768 6.91 0.94 -38.88
C PHE A 768 8.18 0.08 -39.01
N GLU A 769 8.44 -0.50 -40.18
CA GLU A 769 9.66 -1.26 -40.46
C GLU A 769 10.91 -0.39 -40.36
N SER A 770 10.82 0.88 -40.75
CA SER A 770 11.91 1.84 -40.56
C SER A 770 12.19 2.23 -39.10
N LEU A 771 11.39 1.74 -38.13
CA LEU A 771 11.65 1.83 -36.70
C LEU A 771 12.41 0.59 -36.17
N GLN A 772 12.63 -0.45 -36.99
CA GLN A 772 13.18 -1.75 -36.57
C GLN A 772 14.68 -1.74 -36.22
N GLU A 773 15.32 -0.57 -36.10
CA GLU A 773 16.61 -0.44 -35.39
C GLU A 773 16.48 -0.66 -33.86
N ASN A 774 15.39 -1.31 -33.43
CA ASN A 774 15.08 -1.87 -32.10
C ASN A 774 15.00 -0.86 -30.94
N PRO A 775 13.88 -0.12 -30.81
CA PRO A 775 13.51 0.50 -29.56
C PRO A 775 13.10 -0.59 -28.55
N ASP A 776 14.10 -1.16 -27.87
CA ASP A 776 13.88 -2.02 -26.71
C ASP A 776 13.18 -1.22 -25.59
N VAL A 777 12.37 -1.89 -24.77
CA VAL A 777 11.67 -1.28 -23.63
C VAL A 777 12.67 -0.56 -22.72
N ALA A 778 13.86 -1.13 -22.52
CA ALA A 778 14.93 -0.55 -21.72
C ALA A 778 15.33 0.88 -22.14
N SER A 779 15.23 1.22 -23.43
CA SER A 779 15.56 2.55 -23.96
C SER A 779 14.56 3.64 -23.53
N TYR A 780 13.42 3.24 -22.98
CA TYR A 780 12.34 4.13 -22.52
C TYR A 780 12.16 4.07 -21.01
N LEU A 781 13.06 3.43 -20.27
CA LEU A 781 13.00 3.40 -18.81
C LEU A 781 13.78 4.56 -18.20
N TRP A 782 13.30 5.07 -17.08
CA TRP A 782 14.08 5.98 -16.25
C TRP A 782 15.32 5.26 -15.71
N SER A 783 16.45 5.97 -15.67
CA SER A 783 17.68 5.53 -15.00
C SER A 783 17.73 6.13 -13.58
N PHE A 784 17.35 5.34 -12.60
CA PHE A 784 17.44 5.71 -11.18
C PHE A 784 17.86 4.52 -10.32
#